data_AF-A0A7J2NQN4-F1
#
_entry.id   AF-A0A7J2NQN4-F1
#
_cell.length_a   1.000
_cell.length_b   1.000
_cell.length_c   1.000
_cell.angle_alpha   90.00
_cell.angle_beta   90.00
_cell.angle_gamma   90.00
#
_symmetry.space_group_name_H-M   'P 1'
#
loop_
_entity.id
_entity.type
_entity.pdbx_description
1 polymer ?
#
loop_
_entity_poly.entity_id
_entity_poly.type
_entity_poly.pdbx_seq_one_letter_code
_entity_poly.pdbx_strand_id
1 'polypeptide(L)'
;MEKTNKTATLILVLALTFAAIFIALPVSGQRVGNIKSYPFIGATPNPVGVEQEVLLHMGITEPLENVGQGWVGLSVTIERPDGGTDTISDIKTDSTGGTGRSYTPNMVGDYYLQTHFPGQWKNFSGYNLYFESGVSPKLKLVVQDEPIPYYPGVTLPTEYWSRPIDAQFHEWSKIAGNWLAINSQFSESLAGRIVDYNEEAPESPHILWTKPLVHGGLAGGLLDDHAYHMGDAYEGFFSSQVIIGGKLFYNKFNDIGNVDNYVVSVDLHTGETLWEKHLTTPEGENVDLSFGQVMYWDSYNVHGVFEYLVAQTGGGGFFGPAGPETWHFFDPVDARWLFTMTDLPSGSNLEGPNGEIIRYTVNLQRGWITMWSSMAVIDAYWMTDPTGPGFGSWRPQGKTIDATGSCRVTDVTPLGRNGYQWNKTIQTGLPGSADYYALYDYVIGYSRSTYAFSGSAFDNPPFTFWAISLKPGEEGTLKFLRTYDAPAGNVTLGYTRYGTGDNRAFIIHIKEDGTNYGFDLDTGEPLFGPTQPPEHYLSYLETWTIIYDGKFYTFGTKGIVDCYDLYDGTRLWSYEATDYLGQILWSNNWNIRVDFIVNGKMYLRHSEHSPVDPMPRGAPYVCLNATTGDVIWRADGLFRGTDWGGHAMIGDSIIATMDTYDMRIYAIGKGPSALAVTASPETVAKGSSVMIKGIVTDVSPGTKDAALQMRFPNGVPAVSDDDMDTWMLYVYKQKTPRPENVTGVPVKLAYLLPDGTWKDIDETVSDVYGNFGYKWTPPDEGTYVVKAFFLGSKSYYGSQATTYVGVDPAAGEAPSADEIAQTTVNQLPEIPAYLTIDLVILILAVIGVVIGLIAYLALRKQ
;
A
#
# COMPACT_ATOMS: atom_id res chain seq x y z
N MET A 1 -10.12 -88.46 -6.62
CA MET A 1 -8.65 -88.39 -6.71
C MET A 1 -8.31 -86.99 -7.20
N GLU A 2 -8.28 -85.92 -6.40
CA GLU A 2 -7.82 -85.77 -5.01
C GLU A 2 -6.41 -86.31 -4.78
N LYS A 3 -5.46 -85.36 -4.75
CA LYS A 3 -4.24 -85.28 -3.92
C LYS A 3 -3.26 -84.30 -4.60
N THR A 4 -2.77 -83.22 -4.00
CA THR A 4 -2.97 -82.70 -2.65
C THR A 4 -2.57 -81.23 -2.64
N ASN A 5 -3.26 -80.50 -1.77
CA ASN A 5 -3.42 -79.08 -1.65
C ASN A 5 -2.18 -78.39 -1.03
N LYS A 6 -1.07 -78.24 -1.78
CA LYS A 6 0.14 -77.59 -1.27
C LYS A 6 -0.06 -76.09 -0.98
N THR A 7 -1.03 -75.44 -1.65
CA THR A 7 -1.33 -74.01 -1.45
C THR A 7 -2.18 -73.77 -0.21
N ALA A 8 -3.15 -74.65 0.10
CA ALA A 8 -3.92 -74.54 1.35
C ALA A 8 -3.09 -74.87 2.60
N THR A 9 -2.12 -75.79 2.52
CA THR A 9 -1.21 -76.05 3.65
C THR A 9 -0.22 -74.91 3.88
N LEU A 10 0.22 -74.20 2.82
CA LEU A 10 1.06 -73.01 2.97
C LEU A 10 0.26 -71.83 3.56
N ILE A 11 -1.01 -71.67 3.18
CA ILE A 11 -1.93 -70.68 3.75
C ILE A 11 -2.30 -71.03 5.20
N LEU A 12 -2.49 -72.31 5.54
CA LEU A 12 -2.77 -72.73 6.92
C LEU A 12 -1.52 -72.64 7.82
N VAL A 13 -0.33 -72.93 7.29
CA VAL A 13 0.94 -72.74 8.03
C VAL A 13 1.26 -71.25 8.18
N LEU A 14 1.07 -70.39 7.17
CA LEU A 14 1.24 -68.94 7.34
C LEU A 14 0.15 -68.34 8.25
N ALA A 15 -1.10 -68.78 8.16
CA ALA A 15 -2.17 -68.35 9.07
C ALA A 15 -1.93 -68.84 10.51
N LEU A 16 -1.36 -70.04 10.71
CA LEU A 16 -0.96 -70.54 12.03
C LEU A 16 0.35 -69.91 12.53
N THR A 17 1.24 -69.42 11.65
CA THR A 17 2.45 -68.69 12.04
C THR A 17 2.13 -67.24 12.42
N PHE A 18 1.12 -66.61 11.78
CA PHE A 18 0.56 -65.33 12.22
C PHE A 18 -0.36 -65.47 13.45
N ALA A 19 -1.04 -66.60 13.63
CA ALA A 19 -1.85 -66.87 14.84
C ALA A 19 -1.00 -67.34 16.05
N ALA A 20 0.23 -67.83 15.85
CA ALA A 20 1.13 -68.25 16.94
C ALA A 20 2.03 -67.12 17.50
N ILE A 21 1.93 -65.89 16.98
CA ILE A 21 2.34 -64.67 17.71
C ILE A 21 1.14 -64.13 18.53
N PHE A 22 0.35 -65.04 19.09
CA PHE A 22 -0.50 -64.80 20.27
C PHE A 22 0.00 -65.63 21.47
N ILE A 23 1.32 -65.84 21.56
CA ILE A 23 1.96 -66.07 22.86
C ILE A 23 1.98 -64.72 23.55
N ALA A 24 1.03 -64.53 24.46
CA ALA A 24 1.03 -63.54 25.54
C ALA A 24 2.00 -62.37 25.32
N LEU A 25 1.67 -61.45 24.40
CA LEU A 25 2.00 -60.08 24.73
C LEU A 25 1.23 -59.83 26.03
N PRO A 26 1.87 -59.38 27.11
CA PRO A 26 1.10 -58.90 28.24
C PRO A 26 0.07 -57.96 27.62
N VAL A 27 -1.20 -58.10 28.01
CA VAL A 27 -2.05 -56.91 28.06
C VAL A 27 -1.25 -56.01 28.97
N SER A 28 -0.41 -55.15 28.39
CA SER A 28 0.25 -54.11 29.16
C SER A 28 -0.94 -53.25 29.53
N GLY A 29 -1.47 -53.50 30.73
CA GLY A 29 -2.21 -52.47 31.43
C GLY A 29 -1.41 -51.19 31.26
N GLN A 30 -2.12 -50.10 30.98
CA GLN A 30 -1.54 -48.77 30.81
C GLN A 30 -0.38 -48.63 31.80
N ARG A 31 0.87 -48.53 31.31
CA ARG A 31 2.02 -48.56 32.21
C ARG A 31 1.95 -47.29 33.06
N VAL A 32 1.61 -47.48 34.33
CA VAL A 32 1.53 -46.40 35.31
C VAL A 32 2.92 -46.22 35.91
N GLY A 33 3.46 -45.02 35.84
CA GLY A 33 4.79 -44.72 36.35
C GLY A 33 4.97 -43.25 36.70
N ASN A 34 6.06 -42.96 37.40
CA ASN A 34 6.45 -41.60 37.73
C ASN A 34 7.66 -41.23 36.87
N ILE A 35 7.71 -39.97 36.44
CA ILE A 35 8.87 -39.39 35.78
C ILE A 35 9.24 -38.09 36.51
N LYS A 36 10.52 -37.93 36.79
CA LYS A 36 11.05 -36.68 37.31
C LYS A 36 10.96 -35.62 36.22
N SER A 37 10.28 -34.51 36.51
CA SER A 37 10.24 -33.35 35.62
C SER A 37 11.48 -32.47 35.79
N TYR A 38 11.89 -31.81 34.70
CA TYR A 38 12.96 -30.81 34.72
C TYR A 38 12.42 -29.45 34.26
N PRO A 39 11.87 -28.64 35.18
CA PRO A 39 11.46 -27.29 34.85
C PRO A 39 12.65 -26.40 34.50
N PHE A 40 12.45 -25.48 33.56
CA PHE A 40 13.46 -24.53 33.13
C PHE A 40 12.94 -23.10 33.15
N ILE A 41 13.87 -22.16 33.15
CA ILE A 41 13.61 -20.73 32.92
C ILE A 41 14.77 -20.12 32.14
N GLY A 42 14.43 -19.31 31.15
CA GLY A 42 15.29 -18.41 30.40
C GLY A 42 14.72 -17.00 30.46
N ALA A 43 15.55 -15.99 30.26
CA ALA A 43 15.15 -14.59 30.19
C ALA A 43 15.96 -13.93 29.07
N THR A 44 15.26 -13.35 28.10
CA THR A 44 15.88 -12.70 26.93
C THR A 44 15.18 -11.36 26.67
N PRO A 45 15.93 -10.25 26.62
CA PRO A 45 17.37 -10.13 26.83
C PRO A 45 17.80 -10.30 28.30
N ASN A 46 19.06 -10.67 28.53
CA ASN A 46 19.70 -10.67 29.86
C ASN A 46 21.21 -10.44 29.68
N PRO A 47 21.78 -9.28 30.07
CA PRO A 47 21.16 -8.20 30.84
C PRO A 47 20.05 -7.44 30.10
N VAL A 48 19.22 -6.69 30.84
CA VAL A 48 18.12 -5.85 30.32
C VAL A 48 18.13 -4.48 31.02
N GLY A 49 17.67 -3.42 30.36
CA GLY A 49 17.47 -2.12 31.01
C GLY A 49 16.26 -2.10 31.93
N VAL A 50 16.26 -1.20 32.91
CA VAL A 50 15.06 -0.89 33.70
C VAL A 50 13.94 -0.38 32.77
N GLU A 51 12.69 -0.77 33.05
CA GLU A 51 11.51 -0.50 32.22
C GLU A 51 11.54 -1.10 30.79
N GLN A 52 12.55 -1.93 30.45
CA GLN A 52 12.55 -2.71 29.21
C GLN A 52 11.93 -4.10 29.42
N GLU A 53 11.06 -4.50 28.50
CA GLU A 53 10.42 -5.83 28.55
C GLU A 53 11.44 -6.97 28.35
N VAL A 54 11.34 -8.00 29.18
CA VAL A 54 12.07 -9.28 29.05
C VAL A 54 11.10 -10.43 28.79
N LEU A 55 11.42 -11.26 27.80
CA LEU A 55 10.70 -12.51 27.54
C LEU A 55 11.24 -13.61 28.45
N LEU A 56 10.39 -14.09 29.35
CA LEU A 56 10.68 -15.25 30.18
C LEU A 56 10.26 -16.52 29.42
N HIS A 57 11.22 -17.35 29.03
CA HIS A 57 10.96 -18.65 28.42
C HIS A 57 10.96 -19.73 29.50
N MET A 58 9.82 -20.38 29.72
CA MET A 58 9.62 -21.27 30.86
C MET A 58 8.83 -22.52 30.47
N GLY A 59 8.99 -23.59 31.24
CA GLY A 59 8.33 -24.85 30.94
C GLY A 59 8.97 -26.02 31.65
N ILE A 60 8.73 -27.22 31.11
CA ILE A 60 9.45 -28.45 31.44
C ILE A 60 10.01 -29.09 30.15
N THR A 61 11.02 -29.95 30.28
CA THR A 61 11.71 -30.55 29.13
C THR A 61 10.89 -31.55 28.31
N GLU A 62 9.71 -31.96 28.80
CA GLU A 62 8.92 -33.02 28.17
C GLU A 62 7.83 -32.47 27.23
N PRO A 63 7.88 -32.82 25.94
CA PRO A 63 6.81 -32.48 25.00
C PRO A 63 5.58 -33.38 25.19
N LEU A 64 4.47 -32.96 24.59
CA LEU A 64 3.18 -33.65 24.58
C LEU A 64 2.85 -34.15 23.17
N GLU A 65 1.97 -35.16 23.09
CA GLU A 65 1.66 -35.84 21.82
C GLU A 65 0.90 -34.95 20.82
N ASN A 66 0.13 -33.96 21.30
CA ASN A 66 -0.78 -33.19 20.45
C ASN A 66 -0.67 -31.69 20.71
N VAL A 67 -0.87 -30.90 19.65
CA VAL A 67 -0.71 -29.44 19.63
C VAL A 67 -1.64 -28.68 20.56
N GLY A 68 -2.85 -29.20 20.81
CA GLY A 68 -3.80 -28.59 21.75
C GLY A 68 -3.47 -28.85 23.24
N GLN A 69 -2.50 -29.73 23.52
CA GLN A 69 -2.11 -30.08 24.88
C GLN A 69 -1.08 -29.08 25.43
N GLY A 70 -1.08 -28.94 26.75
CA GLY A 70 -0.10 -28.14 27.47
C GLY A 70 0.05 -28.63 28.91
N TRP A 71 1.15 -28.29 29.55
CA TRP A 71 1.34 -28.39 30.99
C TRP A 71 0.70 -27.18 31.64
N VAL A 72 -0.17 -27.39 32.62
CA VAL A 72 -0.94 -26.31 33.26
C VAL A 72 -0.51 -26.05 34.70
N GLY A 73 -0.81 -24.86 35.20
CA GLY A 73 -0.58 -24.47 36.59
C GLY A 73 0.88 -24.17 36.92
N LEU A 74 1.71 -23.91 35.91
CA LEU A 74 3.07 -23.44 36.14
C LEU A 74 3.02 -22.02 36.74
N SER A 75 4.05 -21.66 37.48
CA SER A 75 4.25 -20.29 37.95
C SER A 75 5.72 -19.90 37.90
N VAL A 76 6.01 -18.60 37.89
CA VAL A 76 7.35 -18.04 38.03
C VAL A 76 7.38 -17.13 39.23
N THR A 77 8.31 -17.39 40.14
CA THR A 77 8.67 -16.48 41.24
C THR A 77 9.79 -15.56 40.78
N ILE A 78 9.63 -14.26 41.02
CA ILE A 78 10.58 -13.22 40.64
C ILE A 78 11.01 -12.48 41.91
N GLU A 79 12.15 -12.86 42.47
CA GLU A 79 12.73 -12.15 43.63
C GLU A 79 13.39 -10.86 43.15
N ARG A 80 12.97 -9.73 43.71
CA ARG A 80 13.42 -8.40 43.33
C ARG A 80 14.63 -7.95 44.15
N PRO A 81 15.41 -6.96 43.66
CA PRO A 81 16.57 -6.42 44.39
C PRO A 81 16.22 -5.80 45.75
N ASP A 82 15.00 -5.27 45.91
CA ASP A 82 14.49 -4.67 47.16
C ASP A 82 14.08 -5.71 48.23
N GLY A 83 14.22 -7.01 47.92
CA GLY A 83 13.76 -8.11 48.76
C GLY A 83 12.26 -8.42 48.60
N GLY A 84 11.55 -7.71 47.73
CA GLY A 84 10.19 -8.02 47.31
C GLY A 84 10.12 -9.23 46.38
N THR A 85 8.91 -9.68 46.06
CA THR A 85 8.69 -10.82 45.16
C THR A 85 7.45 -10.58 44.30
N ASP A 86 7.60 -10.75 43.00
CA ASP A 86 6.48 -10.81 42.06
C ASP A 86 6.23 -12.28 41.69
N THR A 87 5.00 -12.60 41.25
CA THR A 87 4.64 -13.96 40.83
C THR A 87 3.77 -13.92 39.59
N ILE A 88 4.16 -14.69 38.57
CA ILE A 88 3.33 -14.96 37.40
C ILE A 88 2.74 -16.36 37.59
N SER A 89 1.43 -16.49 37.70
CA SER A 89 0.72 -17.75 37.94
C SER A 89 -0.08 -18.24 36.74
N ASP A 90 -0.70 -19.40 36.88
CA ASP A 90 -1.69 -19.95 35.93
C ASP A 90 -1.16 -20.11 34.50
N ILE A 91 0.10 -20.50 34.40
CA ILE A 91 0.81 -20.63 33.15
C ILE A 91 0.50 -22.00 32.53
N LYS A 92 0.07 -21.98 31.26
CA LYS A 92 -0.08 -23.14 30.39
C LYS A 92 1.01 -23.12 29.31
N THR A 93 1.74 -24.23 29.17
CA THR A 93 2.72 -24.42 28.07
C THR A 93 2.01 -24.75 26.76
N ASP A 94 2.71 -24.63 25.62
CA ASP A 94 2.33 -25.35 24.41
C ASP A 94 2.74 -26.83 24.48
N SER A 95 2.52 -27.57 23.39
CA SER A 95 2.82 -29.00 23.30
C SER A 95 4.32 -29.33 23.23
N THR A 96 5.21 -28.35 23.03
CA THR A 96 6.67 -28.57 23.08
C THR A 96 7.18 -28.73 24.51
N GLY A 97 6.38 -28.30 25.50
CA GLY A 97 6.75 -28.27 26.91
C GLY A 97 7.14 -26.87 27.41
N GLY A 98 7.29 -25.88 26.52
CA GLY A 98 7.64 -24.49 26.82
C GLY A 98 6.53 -23.47 26.58
N THR A 99 6.73 -22.24 27.05
CA THR A 99 5.95 -21.03 26.70
C THR A 99 6.70 -19.76 27.09
N GLY A 100 6.23 -18.61 26.60
CA GLY A 100 6.75 -17.29 26.93
C GLY A 100 5.81 -16.49 27.83
N ARG A 101 6.35 -15.67 28.74
CA ARG A 101 5.64 -14.56 29.38
C ARG A 101 6.55 -13.34 29.44
N SER A 102 6.00 -12.17 29.13
CA SER A 102 6.73 -10.91 29.28
C SER A 102 6.75 -10.46 30.74
N TYR A 103 7.84 -9.83 31.15
CA TYR A 103 7.99 -9.16 32.45
C TYR A 103 8.76 -7.85 32.24
N THR A 104 8.38 -6.78 32.91
CA THR A 104 9.07 -5.49 32.83
C THR A 104 9.63 -5.13 34.21
N PRO A 105 10.94 -5.28 34.45
CA PRO A 105 11.56 -4.92 35.72
C PRO A 105 11.56 -3.40 35.88
N ASN A 106 11.17 -2.92 37.06
CA ASN A 106 10.99 -1.50 37.38
C ASN A 106 12.08 -0.89 38.28
N MET A 107 13.14 -1.63 38.59
CA MET A 107 14.29 -1.13 39.33
C MET A 107 15.59 -1.80 38.88
N VAL A 108 16.70 -1.09 39.02
CA VAL A 108 18.04 -1.61 38.73
C VAL A 108 18.46 -2.62 39.79
N GLY A 109 19.09 -3.71 39.38
CA GLY A 109 19.67 -4.71 40.27
C GLY A 109 19.52 -6.15 39.79
N ASP A 110 19.89 -7.07 40.66
CA ASP A 110 19.84 -8.50 40.39
C ASP A 110 18.49 -9.08 40.80
N TYR A 111 17.73 -9.56 39.82
CA TYR A 111 16.50 -10.34 40.05
C TYR A 111 16.81 -11.83 39.99
N TYR A 112 16.08 -12.64 40.74
CA TYR A 112 16.18 -14.11 40.66
C TYR A 112 14.84 -14.73 40.27
N LEU A 113 14.84 -15.35 39.09
CA LEU A 113 13.68 -15.94 38.45
C LEU A 113 13.66 -17.46 38.67
N GLN A 114 12.51 -18.03 39.02
CA GLN A 114 12.38 -19.47 39.25
C GLN A 114 11.02 -20.00 38.78
N THR A 115 11.02 -20.96 37.85
CA THR A 115 9.81 -21.68 37.41
C THR A 115 9.45 -22.77 38.40
N HIS A 116 8.16 -22.88 38.73
CA HIS A 116 7.57 -23.92 39.56
C HIS A 116 6.57 -24.72 38.74
N PHE A 117 6.75 -26.04 38.70
CA PHE A 117 5.83 -26.98 38.07
C PHE A 117 5.08 -27.77 39.14
N PRO A 118 3.72 -27.78 39.13
CA PRO A 118 2.92 -28.34 40.23
C PRO A 118 2.89 -29.87 40.28
N GLY A 119 3.43 -30.55 39.27
CA GLY A 119 3.26 -31.98 39.09
C GLY A 119 1.88 -32.32 38.53
N GLN A 120 1.79 -33.20 37.54
CA GLN A 120 0.50 -33.59 36.97
C GLN A 120 0.55 -34.93 36.25
N TRP A 121 -0.60 -35.59 36.19
CA TRP A 121 -0.80 -36.81 35.41
C TRP A 121 -1.00 -36.47 33.93
N LYS A 122 -0.36 -37.26 33.05
CA LYS A 122 -0.67 -37.27 31.61
C LYS A 122 -0.88 -38.68 31.11
N ASN A 123 -1.95 -38.82 30.32
CA ASN A 123 -2.27 -40.03 29.59
C ASN A 123 -1.70 -39.91 28.18
N PHE A 124 -0.82 -40.83 27.84
CA PHE A 124 -0.26 -41.00 26.50
C PHE A 124 -0.78 -42.30 25.89
N SER A 125 -0.60 -42.49 24.59
CA SER A 125 -0.96 -43.76 23.95
C SER A 125 -0.10 -44.91 24.52
N GLY A 126 -0.69 -45.71 25.41
CA GLY A 126 -0.05 -46.86 26.07
C GLY A 126 0.56 -46.62 27.47
N TYR A 127 0.57 -45.37 27.96
CA TYR A 127 1.18 -45.00 29.26
C TYR A 127 0.30 -44.03 30.07
N ASN A 128 0.41 -44.10 31.40
CA ASN A 128 -0.11 -43.06 32.31
C ASN A 128 1.03 -42.62 33.21
N LEU A 129 1.56 -41.42 33.00
CA LEU A 129 2.74 -40.97 33.70
C LEU A 129 2.40 -39.81 34.62
N TYR A 130 2.83 -39.91 35.87
CA TYR A 130 2.85 -38.79 36.80
C TYR A 130 4.18 -38.05 36.63
N PHE A 131 4.09 -36.81 36.21
CA PHE A 131 5.23 -35.89 36.12
C PHE A 131 5.35 -35.24 37.48
N GLU A 132 6.45 -35.50 38.18
CA GLU A 132 6.67 -35.02 39.54
C GLU A 132 6.77 -33.50 39.59
N SER A 133 6.24 -32.88 40.65
CA SER A 133 6.43 -31.45 40.87
C SER A 133 7.92 -31.10 40.93
N GLY A 134 8.31 -29.96 40.39
CA GLY A 134 9.70 -29.56 40.33
C GLY A 134 9.87 -28.04 40.37
N VAL A 135 11.09 -27.62 40.63
CA VAL A 135 11.51 -26.21 40.56
C VAL A 135 12.73 -26.10 39.64
N SER A 136 12.77 -25.06 38.81
CA SER A 136 13.97 -24.79 38.00
C SER A 136 15.11 -24.31 38.91
N PRO A 137 16.37 -24.36 38.44
CA PRO A 137 17.42 -23.51 39.01
C PRO A 137 17.00 -22.04 38.97
N LYS A 138 17.49 -21.24 39.93
CA LYS A 138 17.32 -19.78 39.90
C LYS A 138 18.13 -19.21 38.76
N LEU A 139 17.48 -18.45 37.87
CA LEU A 139 18.14 -17.66 36.85
C LEU A 139 18.30 -16.23 37.36
N LYS A 140 19.54 -15.74 37.34
CA LYS A 140 19.84 -14.34 37.62
C LYS A 140 19.49 -13.51 36.38
N LEU A 141 18.57 -12.55 36.52
CA LEU A 141 18.34 -11.49 35.54
C LEU A 141 19.06 -10.22 36.02
N VAL A 142 19.99 -9.73 35.21
CA VAL A 142 20.74 -8.51 35.52
C VAL A 142 19.99 -7.33 34.90
N VAL A 143 19.43 -6.46 35.75
CA VAL A 143 18.77 -5.23 35.32
C VAL A 143 19.70 -4.06 35.53
N GLN A 144 20.00 -3.33 34.46
CA GLN A 144 20.92 -2.19 34.44
C GLN A 144 20.18 -0.87 34.19
N ASP A 145 20.82 0.25 34.48
CA ASP A 145 20.26 1.59 34.31
C ASP A 145 20.09 1.93 32.82
N GLU A 146 21.11 1.63 32.02
CA GLU A 146 21.11 1.90 30.58
C GLU A 146 20.31 0.83 29.80
N PRO A 147 19.33 1.23 28.99
CA PRO A 147 18.62 0.33 28.07
C PRO A 147 19.59 -0.43 27.16
N ILE A 148 19.35 -1.72 26.93
CA ILE A 148 20.06 -2.43 25.86
C ILE A 148 19.54 -1.97 24.49
N PRO A 149 20.39 -1.93 23.45
CA PRO A 149 19.94 -1.57 22.12
C PRO A 149 19.09 -2.69 21.51
N TYR A 150 18.01 -2.32 20.83
CA TYR A 150 17.33 -3.18 19.86
C TYR A 150 17.93 -2.99 18.47
N TYR A 151 17.64 -3.90 17.55
CA TYR A 151 17.96 -3.69 16.13
C TYR A 151 17.31 -2.38 15.69
N PRO A 152 18.08 -1.40 15.17
CA PRO A 152 17.52 -0.12 14.79
C PRO A 152 16.58 -0.30 13.61
N GLY A 153 15.41 0.34 13.66
CA GLY A 153 14.51 0.38 12.52
C GLY A 153 15.17 1.00 11.29
N VAL A 154 14.71 0.60 10.11
CA VAL A 154 15.23 1.12 8.83
C VAL A 154 14.37 2.30 8.39
N THR A 155 15.00 3.44 8.12
CA THR A 155 14.27 4.62 7.64
C THR A 155 13.62 4.34 6.29
N LEU A 156 12.51 5.04 6.00
CA LEU A 156 11.90 5.02 4.67
C LEU A 156 12.90 5.42 3.57
N PRO A 157 12.74 4.93 2.34
CA PRO A 157 13.69 5.12 1.27
C PRO A 157 13.84 6.58 0.86
N THR A 158 15.08 7.06 0.76
CA THR A 158 15.41 8.39 0.25
C THR A 158 15.73 8.41 -1.25
N GLU A 159 15.84 7.22 -1.85
CA GLU A 159 16.07 6.99 -3.28
C GLU A 159 14.97 6.10 -3.84
N TYR A 160 14.86 6.02 -5.17
CA TYR A 160 13.85 5.19 -5.81
C TYR A 160 14.03 3.73 -5.41
N TRP A 161 12.94 3.11 -4.94
CA TRP A 161 12.94 1.75 -4.42
C TRP A 161 12.02 0.86 -5.24
N SER A 162 12.17 -0.45 -5.09
CA SER A 162 11.31 -1.44 -5.71
C SER A 162 11.24 -2.69 -4.84
N ARG A 163 10.47 -3.69 -5.27
CA ARG A 163 10.35 -4.99 -4.60
C ARG A 163 11.35 -6.02 -5.15
N PRO A 164 11.71 -7.07 -4.37
CA PRO A 164 11.24 -7.38 -3.02
C PRO A 164 11.80 -6.43 -1.96
N ILE A 165 10.97 -6.07 -0.96
CA ILE A 165 11.41 -5.37 0.24
C ILE A 165 12.10 -6.40 1.15
N ASP A 166 13.27 -6.07 1.69
CA ASP A 166 13.95 -6.91 2.67
C ASP A 166 13.05 -7.09 3.91
N ALA A 167 12.82 -8.34 4.33
CA ALA A 167 11.92 -8.64 5.43
C ALA A 167 12.38 -8.04 6.78
N GLN A 168 13.62 -7.55 6.89
CA GLN A 168 14.11 -6.81 8.05
C GLN A 168 13.60 -5.36 8.10
N PHE A 169 13.06 -4.81 7.01
CA PHE A 169 12.66 -3.41 6.89
C PHE A 169 11.19 -3.24 7.30
N HIS A 170 10.84 -3.63 8.54
CA HIS A 170 9.46 -3.65 9.01
C HIS A 170 8.75 -2.29 8.89
N GLU A 171 9.51 -1.19 9.04
CA GLU A 171 9.00 0.18 8.95
C GLU A 171 8.44 0.52 7.56
N TRP A 172 8.91 -0.16 6.51
CA TRP A 172 8.45 0.05 5.13
C TRP A 172 7.05 -0.51 4.87
N SER A 173 6.48 -1.29 5.80
CA SER A 173 5.08 -1.75 5.72
C SER A 173 4.07 -0.62 5.49
N LYS A 174 4.41 0.60 5.96
CA LYS A 174 3.62 1.83 5.81
C LYS A 174 3.52 2.39 4.39
N ILE A 175 4.38 1.96 3.49
CA ILE A 175 4.39 2.35 2.07
C ILE A 175 4.19 1.16 1.14
N ALA A 176 3.86 -0.01 1.68
CA ALA A 176 3.81 -1.30 0.99
C ALA A 176 2.38 -1.81 0.76
N GLY A 177 1.42 -0.90 0.56
CA GLY A 177 0.00 -1.19 0.47
C GLY A 177 -0.41 -2.00 -0.76
N ASN A 178 -1.52 -2.74 -0.61
CA ASN A 178 -2.14 -3.55 -1.66
C ASN A 178 -3.53 -2.98 -2.00
N TRP A 179 -4.05 -3.36 -3.17
CA TRP A 179 -5.44 -3.10 -3.56
C TRP A 179 -6.09 -4.41 -4.00
N LEU A 180 -6.90 -5.01 -3.13
CA LEU A 180 -7.38 -6.37 -3.37
C LEU A 180 -8.71 -6.45 -4.14
N ALA A 181 -9.36 -5.32 -4.44
CA ALA A 181 -10.70 -5.28 -5.05
C ALA A 181 -11.73 -6.18 -4.35
N ILE A 182 -11.56 -6.40 -3.05
CA ILE A 182 -12.57 -6.99 -2.18
C ILE A 182 -13.62 -5.90 -1.99
N ASN A 183 -14.55 -5.81 -2.95
CA ASN A 183 -15.63 -4.85 -2.92
C ASN A 183 -16.56 -5.25 -1.78
N SER A 184 -16.37 -4.59 -0.65
CA SER A 184 -17.14 -4.91 0.55
C SER A 184 -18.61 -4.67 0.29
N GLN A 185 -18.93 -3.64 -0.51
CA GLN A 185 -20.27 -3.23 -0.92
C GLN A 185 -20.24 -2.43 -2.23
N PHE A 186 -21.23 -2.65 -3.11
CA PHE A 186 -21.37 -2.14 -4.49
C PHE A 186 -20.97 -0.67 -4.71
N SER A 187 -21.16 0.19 -3.71
CA SER A 187 -20.94 1.63 -3.80
C SER A 187 -19.48 2.11 -3.75
N GLU A 188 -18.49 1.27 -3.45
CA GLU A 188 -17.09 1.75 -3.26
C GLU A 188 -16.45 2.33 -4.53
N SER A 189 -16.85 1.89 -5.73
CA SER A 189 -16.34 2.45 -7.00
C SER A 189 -16.83 3.87 -7.31
N LEU A 190 -17.96 4.27 -6.72
CA LEU A 190 -18.59 5.58 -6.93
C LEU A 190 -18.42 6.50 -5.72
N ALA A 191 -18.40 5.92 -4.51
CA ALA A 191 -18.30 6.63 -3.23
C ALA A 191 -16.89 6.60 -2.62
N GLY A 192 -15.92 5.98 -3.31
CA GLY A 192 -14.56 5.80 -2.85
C GLY A 192 -14.42 4.88 -1.63
N ARG A 193 -13.17 4.64 -1.24
CA ARG A 193 -12.80 3.87 -0.04
C ARG A 193 -11.65 4.52 0.72
N ILE A 194 -11.49 4.14 1.98
CA ILE A 194 -10.27 4.44 2.74
C ILE A 194 -9.24 3.36 2.42
N VAL A 195 -7.99 3.76 2.22
CA VAL A 195 -6.87 2.85 2.00
C VAL A 195 -5.70 3.22 2.90
N ASP A 196 -5.02 2.19 3.39
CA ASP A 196 -3.92 2.30 4.33
C ASP A 196 -2.59 1.89 3.67
N TYR A 197 -1.49 1.99 4.41
CA TYR A 197 -0.17 1.51 4.01
C TYR A 197 0.40 2.14 2.72
N ASN A 198 -0.03 3.37 2.42
CA ASN A 198 0.50 4.17 1.32
C ASN A 198 0.84 5.59 1.84
N GLU A 199 1.63 5.68 2.92
CA GLU A 199 1.94 6.97 3.60
C GLU A 199 2.56 8.01 2.65
N GLU A 200 3.30 7.58 1.62
CA GLU A 200 3.92 8.42 0.59
C GLU A 200 3.01 8.68 -0.64
N ALA A 201 1.70 8.52 -0.50
CA ALA A 201 0.75 8.76 -1.58
C ALA A 201 0.99 10.12 -2.30
N PRO A 202 0.87 10.19 -3.63
CA PRO A 202 1.45 11.28 -4.42
C PRO A 202 0.93 12.69 -4.07
N GLU A 203 1.86 13.58 -3.74
CA GLU A 203 1.59 15.02 -3.54
C GLU A 203 1.89 15.87 -4.79
N SER A 204 2.12 15.23 -5.93
CA SER A 204 2.21 15.86 -7.24
C SER A 204 1.65 14.92 -8.32
N PRO A 205 1.19 15.42 -9.47
CA PRO A 205 0.67 14.60 -10.57
C PRO A 205 1.78 13.97 -11.45
N HIS A 206 2.98 13.77 -10.90
CA HIS A 206 4.13 13.25 -11.63
C HIS A 206 3.87 11.82 -12.17
N ILE A 207 4.09 11.61 -13.47
CA ILE A 207 3.82 10.34 -14.16
C ILE A 207 5.09 9.50 -14.20
N LEU A 208 5.03 8.29 -13.64
CA LEU A 208 6.13 7.31 -13.70
C LEU A 208 6.19 6.63 -15.06
N TRP A 209 5.04 6.17 -15.57
CA TRP A 209 4.93 5.47 -16.86
C TRP A 209 3.50 5.50 -17.39
N THR A 210 3.36 5.20 -18.68
CA THR A 210 2.05 5.02 -19.33
C THR A 210 2.05 3.78 -20.20
N LYS A 211 0.90 3.12 -20.30
CA LYS A 211 0.74 1.89 -21.07
C LYS A 211 -0.57 1.90 -21.85
N PRO A 212 -0.57 1.63 -23.17
CA PRO A 212 -1.82 1.46 -23.92
C PRO A 212 -2.70 0.37 -23.29
N LEU A 213 -3.98 0.68 -23.10
CA LEU A 213 -4.99 -0.29 -22.64
C LEU A 213 -5.70 -0.91 -23.86
N VAL A 214 -6.34 -0.06 -24.65
CA VAL A 214 -6.97 -0.37 -25.94
C VAL A 214 -6.66 0.74 -26.93
N HIS A 215 -7.18 0.67 -28.16
CA HIS A 215 -7.12 1.80 -29.07
C HIS A 215 -7.93 2.97 -28.50
N GLY A 216 -7.31 4.14 -28.37
CA GLY A 216 -7.92 5.36 -27.85
C GLY A 216 -7.57 6.60 -28.65
N GLY A 217 -8.05 7.74 -28.19
CA GLY A 217 -7.88 9.02 -28.87
C GLY A 217 -8.91 9.26 -29.97
N LEU A 218 -8.68 10.30 -30.79
CA LEU A 218 -9.53 10.61 -31.93
C LEU A 218 -9.54 9.49 -32.96
N ALA A 219 -10.73 9.14 -33.46
CA ALA A 219 -10.89 8.08 -34.44
C ALA A 219 -10.32 8.46 -35.83
N GLY A 220 -10.14 9.75 -36.08
CA GLY A 220 -9.48 10.31 -37.28
C GLY A 220 -10.44 11.07 -38.19
N GLY A 221 -9.88 11.74 -39.20
CA GLY A 221 -10.55 12.85 -39.89
C GLY A 221 -11.88 12.57 -40.61
N LEU A 222 -12.28 11.31 -40.85
CA LEU A 222 -13.62 10.99 -41.36
C LEU A 222 -14.71 11.17 -40.29
N LEU A 223 -14.35 10.98 -39.03
CA LEU A 223 -15.21 11.05 -37.86
C LEU A 223 -14.99 12.36 -37.07
N ASP A 224 -14.28 13.32 -37.67
CA ASP A 224 -14.01 14.65 -37.11
C ASP A 224 -13.48 14.63 -35.66
N ASP A 225 -14.27 15.10 -34.70
CA ASP A 225 -13.92 15.23 -33.28
C ASP A 225 -14.34 14.03 -32.42
N HIS A 226 -14.87 12.98 -33.03
CA HIS A 226 -15.27 11.76 -32.33
C HIS A 226 -14.07 10.89 -31.93
N ALA A 227 -14.10 10.39 -30.69
CA ALA A 227 -13.07 9.51 -30.14
C ALA A 227 -13.40 8.02 -30.36
N TYR A 228 -12.39 7.16 -30.16
CA TYR A 228 -12.64 5.73 -29.95
C TYR A 228 -13.46 5.49 -28.68
N HIS A 229 -14.19 4.39 -28.66
CA HIS A 229 -15.04 4.02 -27.53
C HIS A 229 -14.26 3.90 -26.22
N MET A 230 -14.79 4.49 -25.16
CA MET A 230 -14.08 4.62 -23.87
C MET A 230 -14.48 3.58 -22.81
N GLY A 231 -15.51 2.76 -23.06
CA GLY A 231 -15.94 1.68 -22.15
C GLY A 231 -17.01 2.05 -21.13
N ASP A 232 -17.48 3.31 -21.10
CA ASP A 232 -18.66 3.72 -20.32
C ASP A 232 -19.90 3.83 -21.23
N ALA A 233 -21.11 3.44 -20.81
CA ALA A 233 -21.49 2.87 -19.51
C ALA A 233 -21.59 1.34 -19.58
N TYR A 234 -21.14 0.65 -18.53
CA TYR A 234 -21.25 -0.82 -18.37
C TYR A 234 -20.39 -1.69 -19.30
N GLU A 235 -19.37 -1.12 -19.98
CA GLU A 235 -18.52 -1.84 -20.94
C GLU A 235 -17.02 -1.78 -20.61
N GLY A 236 -16.71 -1.78 -19.33
CA GLY A 236 -15.44 -1.32 -18.80
C GLY A 236 -14.18 -2.02 -19.29
N PHE A 237 -13.20 -1.24 -19.78
CA PHE A 237 -11.95 -1.79 -20.33
C PHE A 237 -10.83 -2.02 -19.30
N PHE A 238 -10.95 -1.47 -18.09
CA PHE A 238 -9.94 -1.59 -17.03
C PHE A 238 -10.59 -2.09 -15.73
N SER A 239 -11.54 -3.03 -15.81
CA SER A 239 -12.24 -3.60 -14.65
C SER A 239 -11.43 -4.69 -13.93
N SER A 240 -11.92 -5.11 -12.76
CA SER A 240 -11.31 -6.18 -11.93
C SER A 240 -9.83 -5.98 -11.63
N GLN A 241 -9.51 -4.80 -11.11
CA GLN A 241 -8.15 -4.35 -10.88
C GLN A 241 -7.62 -4.81 -9.51
N VAL A 242 -6.41 -5.35 -9.46
CA VAL A 242 -5.78 -5.80 -8.22
C VAL A 242 -4.34 -5.30 -8.16
N ILE A 243 -3.88 -4.82 -7.01
CA ILE A 243 -2.46 -4.62 -6.71
C ILE A 243 -2.06 -5.55 -5.58
N ILE A 244 -1.10 -6.44 -5.82
CA ILE A 244 -0.47 -7.28 -4.80
C ILE A 244 1.04 -7.15 -4.93
N GLY A 245 1.71 -6.72 -3.86
CA GLY A 245 3.17 -6.70 -3.78
C GLY A 245 3.82 -5.92 -4.93
N GLY A 246 3.34 -4.70 -5.19
CA GLY A 246 3.87 -3.80 -6.23
C GLY A 246 3.62 -4.28 -7.67
N LYS A 247 2.68 -5.20 -7.88
CA LYS A 247 2.26 -5.66 -9.21
C LYS A 247 0.79 -5.36 -9.42
N LEU A 248 0.48 -4.71 -10.53
CA LEU A 248 -0.87 -4.44 -11.02
C LEU A 248 -1.36 -5.63 -11.86
N PHE A 249 -2.58 -6.08 -11.58
CA PHE A 249 -3.30 -7.11 -12.33
C PHE A 249 -4.65 -6.57 -12.82
N TYR A 250 -5.01 -6.85 -14.06
CA TYR A 250 -6.30 -6.47 -14.63
C TYR A 250 -6.70 -7.41 -15.77
N ASN A 251 -8.01 -7.48 -16.04
CA ASN A 251 -8.53 -8.16 -17.23
C ASN A 251 -8.26 -7.30 -18.47
N LYS A 252 -7.68 -7.90 -19.51
CA LYS A 252 -7.23 -7.21 -20.73
C LYS A 252 -8.40 -6.66 -21.54
N PHE A 253 -9.51 -7.39 -21.58
CA PHE A 253 -10.72 -7.03 -22.29
C PHE A 253 -11.90 -6.91 -21.31
N ASN A 254 -12.95 -6.22 -21.75
CA ASN A 254 -14.22 -6.19 -21.04
C ASN A 254 -14.91 -7.57 -21.13
N ASP A 255 -15.96 -7.76 -20.31
CA ASP A 255 -16.67 -9.02 -20.15
C ASP A 255 -17.82 -9.21 -21.18
N ILE A 256 -17.82 -8.43 -22.26
CA ILE A 256 -18.91 -8.43 -23.24
C ILE A 256 -18.76 -9.56 -24.25
N GLY A 257 -19.87 -10.26 -24.51
CA GLY A 257 -20.00 -11.12 -25.68
C GLY A 257 -19.44 -12.54 -25.51
N ASN A 258 -19.05 -12.93 -24.29
CA ASN A 258 -18.54 -14.27 -23.96
C ASN A 258 -17.42 -14.72 -24.91
N VAL A 259 -16.38 -13.90 -25.02
CA VAL A 259 -15.15 -14.15 -25.80
C VAL A 259 -13.96 -14.30 -24.86
N ASP A 260 -12.88 -14.90 -25.36
CA ASP A 260 -11.65 -15.11 -24.59
C ASP A 260 -11.11 -13.81 -23.98
N ASN A 261 -10.73 -13.86 -22.70
CA ASN A 261 -10.10 -12.78 -21.96
C ASN A 261 -8.73 -13.21 -21.41
N TYR A 262 -7.89 -12.25 -21.05
CA TYR A 262 -6.56 -12.50 -20.50
C TYR A 262 -6.37 -11.64 -19.25
N VAL A 263 -5.65 -12.16 -18.26
CA VAL A 263 -5.16 -11.35 -17.15
C VAL A 263 -3.76 -10.87 -17.50
N VAL A 264 -3.52 -9.58 -17.28
CA VAL A 264 -2.22 -8.94 -17.48
C VAL A 264 -1.62 -8.64 -16.12
N SER A 265 -0.35 -9.01 -15.91
CA SER A 265 0.46 -8.56 -14.77
C SER A 265 1.46 -7.52 -15.23
N VAL A 266 1.52 -6.39 -14.51
CA VAL A 266 2.41 -5.26 -14.77
C VAL A 266 3.14 -4.91 -13.49
N ASP A 267 4.45 -4.75 -13.55
CA ASP A 267 5.22 -4.18 -12.44
C ASP A 267 4.83 -2.71 -12.25
N LEU A 268 4.29 -2.37 -11.08
CA LEU A 268 3.69 -1.07 -10.81
C LEU A 268 4.74 0.05 -10.78
N HIS A 269 5.99 -0.28 -10.44
CA HIS A 269 7.09 0.68 -10.40
C HIS A 269 7.62 0.99 -11.80
N THR A 270 7.52 0.07 -12.76
CA THR A 270 8.20 0.19 -14.06
C THR A 270 7.29 0.22 -15.29
N GLY A 271 6.06 -0.28 -15.17
CA GLY A 271 5.14 -0.44 -16.30
C GLY A 271 5.44 -1.64 -17.20
N GLU A 272 6.44 -2.46 -16.85
CA GLU A 272 6.81 -3.67 -17.57
C GLU A 272 5.71 -4.73 -17.42
N THR A 273 5.27 -5.32 -18.54
CA THR A 273 4.39 -6.50 -18.49
C THR A 273 5.22 -7.71 -18.08
N LEU A 274 4.91 -8.28 -16.92
CA LEU A 274 5.57 -9.47 -16.40
C LEU A 274 5.01 -10.74 -17.08
N TRP A 275 3.68 -10.80 -17.25
CA TRP A 275 3.02 -11.85 -18.00
C TRP A 275 1.63 -11.41 -18.47
N GLU A 276 1.13 -12.09 -19.52
CA GLU A 276 -0.25 -11.99 -20.02
C GLU A 276 -0.73 -13.41 -20.28
N LYS A 277 -1.73 -13.88 -19.53
CA LYS A 277 -2.14 -15.29 -19.52
C LYS A 277 -3.64 -15.46 -19.25
N HIS A 278 -4.18 -16.56 -19.74
CA HIS A 278 -5.44 -17.11 -19.25
C HIS A 278 -5.28 -17.56 -17.80
N LEU A 279 -6.28 -17.30 -16.95
CA LEU A 279 -6.42 -18.05 -15.70
C LEU A 279 -7.18 -19.34 -16.04
N THR A 280 -6.45 -20.44 -16.21
CA THR A 280 -7.05 -21.71 -16.66
C THR A 280 -7.26 -22.66 -15.48
N THR A 281 -8.50 -23.11 -15.29
CA THR A 281 -8.86 -24.11 -14.27
C THR A 281 -8.28 -25.50 -14.63
N PRO A 282 -8.20 -26.45 -13.67
CA PRO A 282 -7.78 -27.82 -13.96
C PRO A 282 -8.60 -28.52 -15.04
N GLU A 283 -9.85 -28.12 -15.21
CA GLU A 283 -10.79 -28.63 -16.21
C GLU A 283 -10.53 -28.05 -17.62
N GLY A 284 -9.64 -27.05 -17.74
CA GLY A 284 -9.29 -26.39 -19.00
C GLY A 284 -10.18 -25.19 -19.35
N GLU A 285 -10.96 -24.69 -18.39
CA GLU A 285 -11.81 -23.51 -18.59
C GLU A 285 -11.00 -22.25 -18.28
N ASN A 286 -11.14 -21.22 -19.12
CA ASN A 286 -10.56 -19.91 -18.86
C ASN A 286 -11.54 -19.07 -18.04
N VAL A 287 -11.06 -18.45 -16.99
CA VAL A 287 -11.84 -17.61 -16.07
C VAL A 287 -11.18 -16.24 -15.90
N ASP A 288 -11.98 -15.25 -15.50
CA ASP A 288 -11.54 -13.86 -15.39
C ASP A 288 -11.19 -13.49 -13.95
N LEU A 289 -10.23 -12.56 -13.80
CA LEU A 289 -9.90 -12.02 -12.49
C LEU A 289 -11.12 -11.33 -11.87
N SER A 290 -11.33 -11.56 -10.58
CA SER A 290 -12.40 -10.92 -9.81
C SER A 290 -11.83 -10.04 -8.69
N PHE A 291 -10.94 -10.61 -7.86
CA PHE A 291 -10.30 -9.92 -6.73
C PHE A 291 -8.99 -10.61 -6.33
N GLY A 292 -8.25 -10.03 -5.39
CA GLY A 292 -7.03 -10.58 -4.81
C GLY A 292 -7.21 -10.97 -3.34
N GLN A 293 -6.27 -11.76 -2.82
CA GLN A 293 -6.20 -12.05 -1.38
C GLN A 293 -4.74 -12.05 -0.93
N VAL A 294 -4.44 -11.39 0.18
CA VAL A 294 -3.14 -11.44 0.88
C VAL A 294 -3.42 -11.80 2.33
N MET A 295 -3.19 -13.06 2.69
CA MET A 295 -3.64 -13.65 3.95
C MET A 295 -2.45 -14.02 4.84
N TYR A 296 -2.36 -13.44 6.04
CA TYR A 296 -1.44 -13.85 7.07
C TYR A 296 -1.95 -15.11 7.77
N TRP A 297 -1.14 -16.16 7.76
CA TRP A 297 -1.43 -17.41 8.42
C TRP A 297 -0.45 -17.62 9.58
N ASP A 298 -0.99 -17.74 10.78
CA ASP A 298 -0.25 -18.01 12.00
C ASP A 298 -0.73 -19.32 12.63
N SER A 299 0.12 -20.32 12.64
CA SER A 299 -0.11 -21.59 13.33
C SER A 299 1.20 -22.20 13.80
N TYR A 300 1.14 -23.19 14.69
CA TYR A 300 2.35 -23.82 15.27
C TYR A 300 3.35 -24.39 14.25
N ASN A 301 2.96 -24.62 12.99
CA ASN A 301 3.83 -25.13 11.93
C ASN A 301 4.15 -24.09 10.84
N VAL A 302 3.33 -23.07 10.68
CA VAL A 302 3.39 -22.15 9.54
C VAL A 302 3.11 -20.74 10.03
N HIS A 303 4.07 -19.85 9.82
CA HIS A 303 3.94 -18.42 10.04
C HIS A 303 4.33 -17.71 8.75
N GLY A 304 3.38 -17.08 8.08
CA GLY A 304 3.69 -16.41 6.82
C GLY A 304 2.48 -15.85 6.08
N VAL A 305 2.74 -15.03 5.08
CA VAL A 305 1.73 -14.42 4.23
C VAL A 305 1.58 -15.24 2.95
N PHE A 306 0.34 -15.52 2.56
CA PHE A 306 -0.04 -16.18 1.32
C PHE A 306 -0.77 -15.20 0.41
N GLU A 307 -0.46 -15.21 -0.88
CA GLU A 307 -1.05 -14.32 -1.88
C GLU A 307 -1.74 -15.09 -2.99
N TYR A 308 -2.90 -14.59 -3.43
CA TYR A 308 -3.73 -15.22 -4.44
C TYR A 308 -4.38 -14.19 -5.37
N LEU A 309 -4.44 -14.52 -6.65
CA LEU A 309 -5.45 -13.99 -7.56
C LEU A 309 -6.68 -14.90 -7.48
N VAL A 310 -7.88 -14.33 -7.43
CA VAL A 310 -9.12 -15.09 -7.31
C VAL A 310 -10.04 -14.79 -8.47
N ALA A 311 -10.47 -15.84 -9.16
CA ALA A 311 -11.52 -15.81 -10.17
C ALA A 311 -12.80 -16.40 -9.58
N GLN A 312 -13.87 -15.61 -9.60
CA GLN A 312 -15.19 -16.01 -9.13
C GLN A 312 -16.05 -16.46 -10.32
N THR A 313 -16.62 -17.66 -10.22
CA THR A 313 -17.63 -18.17 -11.17
C THR A 313 -18.92 -18.52 -10.43
N GLY A 314 -20.06 -18.42 -11.12
CA GLY A 314 -21.37 -18.57 -10.48
C GLY A 314 -21.71 -17.42 -9.53
N GLY A 315 -22.51 -17.70 -8.50
CA GLY A 315 -23.02 -16.67 -7.59
C GLY A 315 -24.18 -15.86 -8.17
N GLY A 316 -24.53 -14.75 -7.51
CA GLY A 316 -25.55 -13.81 -7.98
C GLY A 316 -24.95 -12.69 -8.81
N GLY A 317 -25.49 -12.44 -10.01
CA GLY A 317 -25.15 -11.28 -10.84
C GLY A 317 -26.32 -10.30 -10.94
N PHE A 318 -26.04 -9.03 -11.26
CA PHE A 318 -27.07 -7.98 -11.39
C PHE A 318 -28.18 -8.35 -12.41
N PHE A 319 -27.84 -9.10 -13.45
CA PHE A 319 -28.76 -9.57 -14.49
C PHE A 319 -28.95 -11.11 -14.52
N GLY A 320 -28.29 -11.85 -13.62
CA GLY A 320 -28.20 -13.31 -13.68
C GLY A 320 -28.96 -14.02 -12.56
N PRO A 321 -29.54 -15.19 -12.82
CA PRO A 321 -30.07 -16.03 -11.75
C PRO A 321 -28.92 -16.47 -10.83
N ALA A 322 -29.15 -16.46 -9.51
CA ALA A 322 -28.14 -16.91 -8.56
C ALA A 322 -27.82 -18.41 -8.74
N GLY A 323 -26.55 -18.72 -8.96
CA GLY A 323 -25.99 -20.08 -8.94
C GLY A 323 -25.09 -20.31 -7.72
N PRO A 324 -24.70 -21.57 -7.43
CA PRO A 324 -23.65 -21.83 -6.44
C PRO A 324 -22.37 -21.11 -6.89
N GLU A 325 -21.75 -20.39 -5.95
CA GLU A 325 -20.54 -19.62 -6.21
C GLU A 325 -19.30 -20.47 -6.00
N THR A 326 -18.31 -20.30 -6.87
CA THR A 326 -17.02 -20.98 -6.85
C THR A 326 -15.90 -19.97 -6.96
N TRP A 327 -14.84 -20.14 -6.16
CA TRP A 327 -13.60 -19.38 -6.25
C TRP A 327 -12.45 -20.27 -6.71
N HIS A 328 -11.77 -19.84 -7.76
CA HIS A 328 -10.54 -20.45 -8.25
C HIS A 328 -9.36 -19.56 -7.86
N PHE A 329 -8.38 -20.14 -7.17
CA PHE A 329 -7.22 -19.43 -6.66
C PHE A 329 -6.01 -19.70 -7.54
N PHE A 330 -5.33 -18.63 -7.94
CA PHE A 330 -4.16 -18.66 -8.81
C PHE A 330 -2.97 -17.96 -8.16
N ASP A 331 -1.77 -18.41 -8.52
CA ASP A 331 -0.51 -17.81 -8.10
C ASP A 331 -0.27 -16.48 -8.84
N PRO A 332 -0.12 -15.34 -8.15
CA PRO A 332 0.15 -14.05 -8.80
C PRO A 332 1.46 -14.00 -9.60
N VAL A 333 2.42 -14.90 -9.32
CA VAL A 333 3.72 -14.90 -10.00
C VAL A 333 3.62 -15.43 -11.42
N ASP A 334 2.84 -16.48 -11.65
CA ASP A 334 2.83 -17.20 -12.93
C ASP A 334 1.44 -17.57 -13.46
N ALA A 335 0.36 -17.13 -12.80
CA ALA A 335 -1.04 -17.42 -13.12
C ALA A 335 -1.40 -18.92 -13.02
N ARG A 336 -0.60 -19.73 -12.34
CA ARG A 336 -0.89 -21.16 -12.18
C ARG A 336 -2.01 -21.36 -11.17
N TRP A 337 -2.98 -22.21 -11.51
CA TRP A 337 -4.01 -22.63 -10.56
C TRP A 337 -3.39 -23.32 -9.35
N LEU A 338 -3.89 -22.97 -8.16
CA LEU A 338 -3.47 -23.52 -6.89
C LEU A 338 -4.54 -24.42 -6.28
N PHE A 339 -5.77 -23.94 -6.14
CA PHE A 339 -6.88 -24.70 -5.58
C PHE A 339 -8.23 -24.05 -5.92
N THR A 340 -9.32 -24.76 -5.65
CA THR A 340 -10.70 -24.28 -5.87
C THR A 340 -11.51 -24.45 -4.58
N MET A 341 -12.35 -23.45 -4.26
CA MET A 341 -13.41 -23.55 -3.27
C MET A 341 -14.77 -23.50 -3.97
N THR A 342 -15.65 -24.48 -3.75
CA THR A 342 -17.02 -24.54 -4.29
C THR A 342 -18.06 -24.30 -3.21
N ASP A 343 -19.31 -24.05 -3.61
CA ASP A 343 -20.47 -23.96 -2.71
C ASP A 343 -20.32 -22.86 -1.65
N LEU A 344 -19.78 -21.71 -2.07
CA LEU A 344 -19.57 -20.58 -1.19
C LEU A 344 -20.92 -19.99 -0.73
N PRO A 345 -21.03 -19.54 0.54
CA PRO A 345 -22.26 -18.95 1.02
C PRO A 345 -22.50 -17.59 0.35
N SER A 346 -23.76 -17.26 0.04
CA SER A 346 -24.11 -15.94 -0.48
C SER A 346 -23.79 -14.83 0.53
N GLY A 347 -23.34 -13.68 0.05
CA GLY A 347 -23.08 -12.49 0.86
C GLY A 347 -22.00 -11.63 0.23
N SER A 348 -21.73 -10.47 0.82
CA SER A 348 -20.62 -9.62 0.41
C SER A 348 -19.31 -10.08 1.06
N ASN A 349 -18.19 -9.89 0.37
CA ASN A 349 -16.86 -10.21 0.88
C ASN A 349 -16.35 -9.09 1.79
N LEU A 350 -16.02 -9.40 3.05
CA LEU A 350 -15.36 -8.47 3.96
C LEU A 350 -13.93 -8.95 4.19
N GLU A 351 -12.97 -8.03 4.14
CA GLU A 351 -11.56 -8.33 4.43
C GLU A 351 -11.32 -8.31 5.95
N GLY A 352 -10.87 -9.45 6.48
CA GLY A 352 -10.50 -9.61 7.88
C GLY A 352 -9.11 -9.06 8.19
N PRO A 353 -8.78 -8.89 9.49
CA PRO A 353 -7.52 -8.29 9.92
C PRO A 353 -6.27 -9.11 9.54
N ASN A 354 -6.42 -10.39 9.23
CA ASN A 354 -5.33 -11.24 8.73
C ASN A 354 -5.49 -11.53 7.23
N GLY A 355 -6.32 -10.79 6.51
CA GLY A 355 -6.58 -10.99 5.08
C GLY A 355 -7.46 -12.20 4.75
N GLU A 356 -8.11 -12.80 5.75
CA GLU A 356 -9.20 -13.72 5.52
C GLU A 356 -10.39 -13.02 4.86
N ILE A 357 -11.17 -13.76 4.08
CA ILE A 357 -12.43 -13.24 3.56
C ILE A 357 -13.56 -13.75 4.43
N ILE A 358 -14.39 -12.82 4.90
CA ILE A 358 -15.50 -13.06 5.80
C ILE A 358 -16.81 -12.74 5.09
N ARG A 359 -17.81 -13.61 5.25
CA ARG A 359 -19.18 -13.40 4.78
C ARG A 359 -20.16 -13.53 5.94
N TYR A 360 -21.03 -12.53 6.06
CA TYR A 360 -22.21 -12.63 6.90
C TYR A 360 -23.44 -12.93 6.05
N THR A 361 -24.29 -13.82 6.53
CA THR A 361 -25.57 -14.12 5.89
C THR A 361 -26.68 -13.91 6.91
N VAL A 362 -27.63 -13.05 6.59
CA VAL A 362 -28.77 -12.72 7.45
C VAL A 362 -30.05 -13.26 6.84
N ASN A 363 -30.85 -13.96 7.64
CA ASN A 363 -32.18 -14.40 7.26
C ASN A 363 -33.22 -13.85 8.24
N LEU A 364 -33.82 -12.71 7.90
CA LEU A 364 -34.81 -12.03 8.74
C LEU A 364 -36.10 -12.82 8.91
N GLN A 365 -36.49 -13.59 7.89
CA GLN A 365 -37.71 -14.40 7.93
C GLN A 365 -37.58 -15.58 8.90
N ARG A 366 -36.41 -16.25 8.90
CA ARG A 366 -36.12 -17.39 9.75
C ARG A 366 -35.43 -17.01 11.07
N GLY A 367 -35.05 -15.75 11.24
CA GLY A 367 -34.47 -15.21 12.47
C GLY A 367 -33.09 -15.76 12.78
N TRP A 368 -32.17 -15.78 11.82
CA TRP A 368 -30.77 -16.14 12.09
C TRP A 368 -29.76 -15.30 11.32
N ILE A 369 -28.52 -15.29 11.82
CA ILE A 369 -27.33 -14.74 11.18
C ILE A 369 -26.16 -15.72 11.32
N THR A 370 -25.35 -15.85 10.27
CA THR A 370 -24.13 -16.68 10.27
C THR A 370 -22.90 -15.88 9.88
N MET A 371 -21.74 -16.34 10.33
CA MET A 371 -20.43 -15.90 9.85
C MET A 371 -19.67 -17.06 9.24
N TRP A 372 -19.20 -16.85 8.01
CA TRP A 372 -18.27 -17.73 7.31
C TRP A 372 -16.93 -17.02 7.13
N SER A 373 -15.82 -17.73 7.31
CA SER A 373 -14.45 -17.23 7.12
C SER A 373 -13.64 -18.20 6.24
N SER A 374 -12.88 -17.65 5.29
CA SER A 374 -12.00 -18.45 4.42
C SER A 374 -10.91 -19.20 5.19
N MET A 375 -10.45 -18.67 6.34
CA MET A 375 -9.45 -19.33 7.19
C MET A 375 -10.03 -20.51 8.00
N ALA A 376 -11.35 -20.57 8.17
CA ALA A 376 -12.04 -21.65 8.88
C ALA A 376 -12.43 -22.82 7.96
N VAL A 377 -11.98 -22.85 6.70
CA VAL A 377 -12.13 -23.98 5.79
C VAL A 377 -11.04 -25.01 6.06
N ILE A 378 -11.26 -25.93 7.01
CA ILE A 378 -10.21 -26.85 7.49
C ILE A 378 -9.75 -27.87 6.44
N ASP A 379 -10.55 -28.12 5.41
CA ASP A 379 -10.15 -28.97 4.29
C ASP A 379 -9.03 -28.33 3.42
N ALA A 380 -8.81 -27.02 3.57
CA ALA A 380 -7.63 -26.34 3.03
C ALA A 380 -6.34 -26.71 3.79
N TYR A 381 -6.43 -27.28 5.00
CA TYR A 381 -5.26 -27.61 5.81
C TYR A 381 -4.59 -28.90 5.34
N TRP A 382 -3.35 -29.14 5.75
CA TRP A 382 -2.66 -30.39 5.46
C TRP A 382 -3.38 -31.61 6.05
N MET A 383 -3.94 -31.47 7.27
CA MET A 383 -4.79 -32.47 7.92
C MET A 383 -5.99 -31.82 8.59
N THR A 384 -7.12 -32.54 8.64
CA THR A 384 -8.38 -32.07 9.24
C THR A 384 -8.62 -32.62 10.65
N ASP A 385 -7.79 -33.57 11.10
CA ASP A 385 -7.81 -34.09 12.46
C ASP A 385 -7.09 -33.11 13.41
N PRO A 386 -7.76 -32.45 14.37
CA PRO A 386 -7.13 -31.54 15.35
C PRO A 386 -6.08 -32.18 16.24
N THR A 387 -6.01 -33.51 16.29
CA THR A 387 -4.93 -34.24 16.99
C THR A 387 -3.74 -34.55 16.08
N GLY A 388 -3.90 -34.38 14.76
CA GLY A 388 -2.85 -34.62 13.79
C GLY A 388 -1.82 -33.48 13.72
N PRO A 389 -0.53 -33.80 13.47
CA PRO A 389 0.54 -32.80 13.36
C PRO A 389 0.49 -31.95 12.07
N GLY A 390 -0.54 -32.12 11.24
CA GLY A 390 -0.81 -31.29 10.07
C GLY A 390 -2.03 -30.38 10.22
N PHE A 391 -2.76 -30.45 11.34
CA PHE A 391 -3.86 -29.53 11.60
C PHE A 391 -3.35 -28.09 11.65
N GLY A 392 -4.13 -27.13 11.17
CA GLY A 392 -3.73 -25.72 11.15
C GLY A 392 -2.57 -25.38 10.22
N SER A 393 -2.05 -26.32 9.41
CA SER A 393 -1.04 -26.03 8.39
C SER A 393 -1.73 -25.73 7.06
N TRP A 394 -1.76 -24.46 6.62
CA TRP A 394 -2.39 -24.07 5.35
C TRP A 394 -1.68 -24.73 4.15
N ARG A 395 -2.34 -25.71 3.51
CA ARG A 395 -1.82 -26.44 2.36
C ARG A 395 -2.96 -26.83 1.40
N PRO A 396 -3.60 -25.85 0.73
CA PRO A 396 -4.74 -26.12 -0.12
C PRO A 396 -4.34 -26.63 -1.52
N GLN A 397 -3.06 -26.57 -1.88
CA GLN A 397 -2.59 -26.80 -3.26
C GLN A 397 -3.08 -28.15 -3.82
N GLY A 398 -3.66 -28.12 -5.02
CA GLY A 398 -4.17 -29.28 -5.72
C GLY A 398 -5.58 -29.71 -5.34
N LYS A 399 -6.28 -28.98 -4.46
CA LYS A 399 -7.59 -29.39 -3.93
C LYS A 399 -8.75 -28.64 -4.59
N THR A 400 -9.88 -29.32 -4.67
CA THR A 400 -11.22 -28.74 -4.83
C THR A 400 -11.99 -28.99 -3.54
N ILE A 401 -12.43 -27.93 -2.89
CA ILE A 401 -12.94 -27.97 -1.51
C ILE A 401 -14.37 -27.44 -1.50
N ASP A 402 -15.31 -28.22 -0.95
CA ASP A 402 -16.63 -27.69 -0.59
C ASP A 402 -16.46 -26.76 0.62
N ALA A 403 -16.61 -25.45 0.37
CA ALA A 403 -16.38 -24.39 1.34
C ALA A 403 -17.39 -24.37 2.48
N THR A 404 -18.50 -25.09 2.35
CA THR A 404 -19.56 -25.19 3.38
C THR A 404 -19.90 -26.64 3.76
N GLY A 405 -19.12 -27.58 3.22
CA GLY A 405 -19.27 -29.01 3.39
C GLY A 405 -19.12 -29.48 4.82
N SER A 406 -19.62 -30.68 5.09
CA SER A 406 -19.50 -31.30 6.41
C SER A 406 -18.02 -31.56 6.73
N CYS A 407 -17.57 -31.10 7.89
CA CYS A 407 -16.22 -31.32 8.38
C CYS A 407 -16.25 -31.71 9.86
N ARG A 408 -15.07 -31.93 10.45
CA ARG A 408 -14.98 -32.24 11.88
C ARG A 408 -15.32 -31.01 12.71
N VAL A 409 -16.02 -31.21 13.83
CA VAL A 409 -16.22 -30.17 14.84
C VAL A 409 -14.89 -29.91 15.54
N THR A 410 -14.42 -28.67 15.44
CA THR A 410 -13.19 -28.17 16.08
C THR A 410 -13.42 -26.75 16.61
N ASP A 411 -12.43 -26.17 17.29
CA ASP A 411 -12.52 -24.79 17.77
C ASP A 411 -12.63 -23.77 16.62
N VAL A 412 -12.11 -24.07 15.43
CA VAL A 412 -12.24 -23.21 14.23
C VAL A 412 -13.49 -23.50 13.39
N THR A 413 -14.06 -24.71 13.51
CA THR A 413 -15.29 -25.16 12.81
C THR A 413 -16.31 -25.73 13.79
N PRO A 414 -16.81 -24.92 14.74
CA PRO A 414 -17.65 -25.42 15.83
C PRO A 414 -19.01 -25.96 15.36
N LEU A 415 -19.44 -25.61 14.14
CA LEU A 415 -20.67 -26.11 13.54
C LEU A 415 -20.50 -27.41 12.74
N GLY A 416 -19.28 -27.95 12.65
CA GLY A 416 -18.99 -29.13 11.83
C GLY A 416 -19.19 -28.89 10.33
N ARG A 417 -19.05 -27.63 9.90
CA ARG A 417 -19.12 -27.20 8.50
C ARG A 417 -17.93 -26.31 8.18
N ASN A 418 -17.32 -26.50 7.02
CA ASN A 418 -16.20 -25.66 6.58
C ASN A 418 -16.61 -24.18 6.60
N GLY A 419 -15.67 -23.35 7.03
CA GLY A 419 -15.75 -21.89 7.07
C GLY A 419 -16.74 -21.29 8.08
N TYR A 420 -17.81 -21.99 8.47
CA TYR A 420 -18.79 -21.45 9.41
C TYR A 420 -18.28 -21.47 10.86
N GLN A 421 -18.04 -20.28 11.40
CA GLN A 421 -17.57 -20.10 12.77
C GLN A 421 -18.71 -20.01 13.78
N TRP A 422 -19.88 -19.49 13.40
CA TRP A 422 -21.06 -19.48 14.26
C TRP A 422 -22.36 -19.27 13.48
N ASN A 423 -23.47 -19.63 14.14
CA ASN A 423 -24.84 -19.36 13.71
C ASN A 423 -25.62 -18.89 14.94
N LYS A 424 -26.20 -17.70 14.86
CA LYS A 424 -26.89 -17.05 15.98
C LYS A 424 -28.33 -16.77 15.62
N THR A 425 -29.23 -17.04 16.55
CA THR A 425 -30.63 -16.62 16.43
C THR A 425 -30.72 -15.11 16.61
N ILE A 426 -31.48 -14.45 15.76
CA ILE A 426 -31.79 -13.03 15.82
C ILE A 426 -33.30 -12.83 15.96
N GLN A 427 -33.71 -11.63 16.36
CA GLN A 427 -35.12 -11.27 16.40
C GLN A 427 -35.77 -11.41 15.01
N THR A 428 -36.94 -12.05 14.94
CA THR A 428 -37.76 -12.12 13.72
C THR A 428 -38.63 -10.86 13.58
N GLY A 429 -39.09 -10.60 12.35
CA GLY A 429 -39.98 -9.46 12.08
C GLY A 429 -39.28 -8.10 12.04
N LEU A 430 -37.95 -8.07 11.95
CA LEU A 430 -37.22 -6.84 11.62
C LEU A 430 -37.62 -6.39 10.20
N PRO A 431 -37.99 -5.12 10.01
CA PRO A 431 -38.44 -4.64 8.70
C PRO A 431 -37.26 -4.42 7.75
N GLY A 432 -37.54 -4.49 6.44
CA GLY A 432 -36.55 -4.22 5.39
C GLY A 432 -35.54 -5.34 5.19
N SER A 433 -34.29 -4.96 4.93
CA SER A 433 -33.16 -5.86 4.72
C SER A 433 -31.94 -5.41 5.53
N ALA A 434 -31.01 -6.33 5.77
CA ALA A 434 -29.65 -5.94 6.14
C ALA A 434 -29.06 -5.16 4.96
N ASP A 435 -28.52 -3.98 5.24
CA ASP A 435 -28.03 -3.05 4.22
C ASP A 435 -26.51 -2.91 4.29
N TYR A 436 -25.95 -2.91 5.51
CA TYR A 436 -24.51 -2.75 5.71
C TYR A 436 -23.95 -3.78 6.74
N TYR A 437 -22.75 -4.30 6.48
CA TYR A 437 -22.00 -5.19 7.37
C TYR A 437 -20.66 -4.60 7.81
N ALA A 438 -20.55 -4.24 9.08
CA ALA A 438 -19.33 -3.75 9.71
C ALA A 438 -18.61 -4.91 10.40
N LEU A 439 -17.42 -5.26 9.93
CA LEU A 439 -16.69 -6.43 10.42
C LEU A 439 -16.47 -6.36 11.93
N TYR A 440 -16.83 -7.42 12.66
CA TYR A 440 -16.73 -7.54 14.12
C TYR A 440 -17.41 -6.40 14.91
N ASP A 441 -18.31 -5.64 14.30
CA ASP A 441 -19.02 -4.52 14.93
C ASP A 441 -20.53 -4.71 14.82
N TYR A 442 -21.19 -4.22 13.76
CA TYR A 442 -22.64 -4.31 13.56
C TYR A 442 -23.06 -4.72 12.15
N VAL A 443 -24.19 -5.42 12.06
CA VAL A 443 -25.03 -5.37 10.84
C VAL A 443 -26.08 -4.29 11.04
N ILE A 444 -26.21 -3.40 10.06
CA ILE A 444 -27.23 -2.34 10.04
C ILE A 444 -28.27 -2.73 9.00
N GLY A 445 -29.54 -2.66 9.37
CA GLY A 445 -30.64 -2.78 8.44
C GLY A 445 -31.47 -1.53 8.35
N TYR A 446 -32.02 -1.30 7.16
CA TYR A 446 -32.82 -0.14 6.83
C TYR A 446 -34.13 -0.58 6.18
N SER A 447 -35.20 0.12 6.51
CA SER A 447 -36.51 -0.09 5.89
C SER A 447 -37.25 1.22 5.72
N ARG A 448 -37.77 1.40 4.51
CA ARG A 448 -38.78 2.41 4.23
C ARG A 448 -39.69 1.92 3.12
N SER A 449 -40.99 2.18 3.26
CA SER A 449 -42.01 1.77 2.27
C SER A 449 -42.04 2.69 1.04
N THR A 450 -40.89 2.93 0.41
CA THR A 450 -40.78 3.75 -0.81
C THR A 450 -40.01 3.01 -1.91
N TYR A 451 -40.22 3.39 -3.16
CA TYR A 451 -39.32 3.03 -4.25
C TYR A 451 -37.91 3.59 -3.96
N ALA A 452 -36.87 2.91 -4.47
CA ALA A 452 -35.45 3.25 -4.31
C ALA A 452 -35.12 4.73 -4.64
N PHE A 453 -33.88 5.18 -4.42
CA PHE A 453 -33.42 6.57 -4.64
C PHE A 453 -33.79 7.18 -6.02
N SER A 454 -34.06 6.32 -7.02
CA SER A 454 -34.54 6.67 -8.37
C SER A 454 -36.07 6.85 -8.52
N GLY A 455 -36.85 6.54 -7.48
CA GLY A 455 -38.30 6.64 -7.46
C GLY A 455 -38.82 7.94 -6.85
N SER A 456 -40.15 8.06 -6.78
CA SER A 456 -40.84 9.11 -6.03
C SER A 456 -41.39 8.53 -4.73
N ALA A 457 -41.13 9.19 -3.62
CA ALA A 457 -41.82 8.89 -2.37
C ALA A 457 -43.28 9.39 -2.43
N PHE A 458 -44.18 8.67 -1.77
CA PHE A 458 -45.61 8.98 -1.65
C PHE A 458 -46.10 8.54 -0.26
N ASP A 459 -47.20 9.12 0.22
CA ASP A 459 -47.81 8.86 1.54
C ASP A 459 -46.90 9.07 2.77
N ASN A 460 -45.73 9.68 2.56
CA ASN A 460 -44.70 10.01 3.55
C ASN A 460 -44.48 8.95 4.65
N PRO A 461 -44.18 7.68 4.30
CA PRO A 461 -44.04 6.62 5.28
C PRO A 461 -42.83 6.89 6.19
N PRO A 462 -42.92 6.48 7.47
CA PRO A 462 -41.78 6.52 8.38
C PRO A 462 -40.66 5.60 7.86
N PHE A 463 -39.45 5.86 8.32
CA PHE A 463 -38.29 5.03 8.06
C PHE A 463 -37.85 4.36 9.36
N THR A 464 -37.23 3.18 9.22
CA THR A 464 -36.80 2.36 10.35
C THR A 464 -35.39 1.88 10.11
N PHE A 465 -34.59 1.85 11.18
CA PHE A 465 -33.31 1.17 11.20
C PHE A 465 -33.15 0.34 12.46
N TRP A 466 -32.31 -0.66 12.33
CA TRP A 466 -31.95 -1.57 13.41
C TRP A 466 -30.50 -1.98 13.25
N ALA A 467 -29.87 -2.35 14.37
CA ALA A 467 -28.52 -2.87 14.38
C ALA A 467 -28.43 -4.16 15.19
N ILE A 468 -27.68 -5.13 14.67
CA ILE A 468 -27.37 -6.40 15.32
C ILE A 468 -25.87 -6.46 15.60
N SER A 469 -25.49 -6.83 16.82
CA SER A 469 -24.08 -7.03 17.21
C SER A 469 -23.44 -8.17 16.43
N LEU A 470 -22.24 -7.90 15.92
CA LEU A 470 -21.26 -8.85 15.41
C LEU A 470 -20.02 -8.94 16.31
N LYS A 471 -19.99 -8.16 17.41
CA LYS A 471 -18.89 -8.15 18.38
C LYS A 471 -18.74 -9.52 19.05
N PRO A 472 -17.50 -10.01 19.22
CA PRO A 472 -17.24 -11.27 19.92
C PRO A 472 -17.98 -11.38 21.26
N GLY A 473 -18.77 -12.44 21.43
CA GLY A 473 -19.56 -12.70 22.64
C GLY A 473 -20.95 -12.08 22.68
N GLU A 474 -21.29 -11.19 21.74
CA GLU A 474 -22.61 -10.56 21.64
C GLU A 474 -23.32 -10.88 20.32
N GLU A 475 -22.76 -11.77 19.49
CA GLU A 475 -23.19 -11.90 18.10
C GLU A 475 -24.66 -12.31 17.99
N GLY A 476 -25.41 -11.62 17.13
CA GLY A 476 -26.86 -11.81 16.96
C GLY A 476 -27.75 -11.00 17.91
N THR A 477 -27.17 -10.27 18.86
CA THR A 477 -27.94 -9.43 19.78
C THR A 477 -28.44 -8.16 19.09
N LEU A 478 -29.76 -7.93 19.09
CA LEU A 478 -30.36 -6.67 18.65
C LEU A 478 -29.94 -5.54 19.60
N LYS A 479 -29.31 -4.49 19.07
CA LYS A 479 -28.87 -3.31 19.85
C LYS A 479 -29.94 -2.25 19.89
N PHE A 480 -30.52 -1.92 18.75
CA PHE A 480 -31.67 -1.04 18.67
C PHE A 480 -32.57 -1.41 17.48
N LEU A 481 -33.82 -0.96 17.59
CA LEU A 481 -34.80 -0.86 16.52
C LEU A 481 -35.48 0.49 16.72
N ARG A 482 -35.37 1.38 15.74
CA ARG A 482 -35.87 2.76 15.82
C ARG A 482 -36.64 3.11 14.56
N THR A 483 -37.80 3.72 14.76
CA THR A 483 -38.67 4.20 13.69
C THR A 483 -38.88 5.69 13.88
N TYR A 484 -38.69 6.44 12.80
CA TYR A 484 -38.82 7.89 12.78
C TYR A 484 -39.78 8.32 11.67
N ASP A 485 -40.53 9.38 11.93
CA ASP A 485 -41.32 10.03 10.90
C ASP A 485 -40.41 10.66 9.84
N ALA A 486 -40.73 10.44 8.56
CA ALA A 486 -40.03 11.12 7.49
C ALA A 486 -40.37 12.62 7.49
N PRO A 487 -39.44 13.51 7.12
CA PRO A 487 -39.75 14.92 6.93
C PRO A 487 -40.94 15.13 6.00
N ALA A 488 -41.71 16.19 6.23
CA ALA A 488 -42.92 16.46 5.46
C ALA A 488 -42.59 16.71 3.97
N GLY A 489 -43.52 16.35 3.08
CA GLY A 489 -43.39 16.66 1.65
C GLY A 489 -43.17 15.46 0.73
N ASN A 490 -43.36 14.22 1.23
CA ASN A 490 -43.09 13.00 0.46
C ASN A 490 -41.66 12.96 -0.07
N VAL A 491 -40.69 13.19 0.82
CA VAL A 491 -39.28 13.22 0.46
C VAL A 491 -38.70 11.81 0.32
N THR A 492 -37.67 11.66 -0.50
CA THR A 492 -36.91 10.44 -0.74
C THR A 492 -35.68 10.44 0.17
N LEU A 493 -35.61 9.48 1.09
CA LEU A 493 -34.48 9.28 2.00
C LEU A 493 -33.63 8.09 1.53
N GLY A 494 -32.33 8.31 1.38
CA GLY A 494 -31.35 7.28 1.10
C GLY A 494 -30.45 7.07 2.32
N TYR A 495 -30.30 5.83 2.76
CA TYR A 495 -29.17 5.44 3.59
C TYR A 495 -27.89 5.54 2.76
N THR A 496 -26.87 6.25 3.24
CA THR A 496 -25.66 6.51 2.45
C THR A 496 -24.44 5.76 2.98
N ARG A 497 -24.04 6.06 4.23
CA ARG A 497 -22.84 5.53 4.88
C ARG A 497 -22.96 5.50 6.40
N TYR A 498 -22.06 4.75 7.00
CA TYR A 498 -21.84 4.60 8.43
C TYR A 498 -20.32 4.59 8.68
N GLY A 499 -19.89 5.00 9.86
CA GLY A 499 -18.51 4.94 10.30
C GLY A 499 -18.33 3.94 11.44
N THR A 500 -17.19 3.28 11.48
CA THR A 500 -16.80 2.31 12.52
C THR A 500 -15.66 2.86 13.38
N GLY A 501 -15.21 2.08 14.36
CA GLY A 501 -14.14 2.49 15.27
C GLY A 501 -14.56 3.75 16.03
N ASP A 502 -13.79 4.82 15.87
CA ASP A 502 -14.03 6.13 16.49
C ASP A 502 -15.01 7.01 15.71
N ASN A 503 -15.56 6.56 14.58
CA ASN A 503 -16.50 7.31 13.72
C ASN A 503 -17.96 6.85 13.89
N ARG A 504 -18.46 6.72 15.13
CA ARG A 504 -19.68 5.95 15.45
C ARG A 504 -21.00 6.64 15.08
N ALA A 505 -21.21 6.89 13.79
CA ALA A 505 -22.43 7.49 13.25
C ALA A 505 -22.79 6.94 11.86
N PHE A 506 -24.03 7.13 11.43
CA PHE A 506 -24.47 6.89 10.05
C PHE A 506 -25.33 8.05 9.51
N ILE A 507 -25.33 8.19 8.19
CA ILE A 507 -25.89 9.33 7.48
C ILE A 507 -27.07 8.89 6.62
N ILE A 508 -28.15 9.67 6.71
CA ILE A 508 -29.29 9.61 5.80
C ILE A 508 -29.31 10.90 4.98
N HIS A 509 -29.34 10.77 3.65
CA HIS A 509 -29.48 11.89 2.73
C HIS A 509 -30.92 12.03 2.24
N ILE A 510 -31.39 13.27 2.15
CA ILE A 510 -32.71 13.62 1.62
C ILE A 510 -32.55 14.35 0.30
N LYS A 511 -33.00 13.71 -0.77
CA LYS A 511 -32.83 14.15 -2.17
C LYS A 511 -33.52 15.49 -2.47
N GLU A 512 -34.78 15.64 -2.09
CA GLU A 512 -35.62 16.79 -2.47
C GLU A 512 -35.23 18.07 -1.72
N ASP A 513 -34.77 17.94 -0.48
CA ASP A 513 -34.33 19.07 0.35
C ASP A 513 -32.80 19.31 0.27
N GLY A 514 -32.04 18.36 -0.32
CA GLY A 514 -30.59 18.42 -0.40
C GLY A 514 -29.91 18.49 0.97
N THR A 515 -30.43 17.75 1.97
CA THR A 515 -29.92 17.81 3.36
C THR A 515 -29.57 16.44 3.91
N ASN A 516 -28.65 16.41 4.88
CA ASN A 516 -28.22 15.20 5.56
C ASN A 516 -28.68 15.20 7.03
N TYR A 517 -28.87 13.99 7.56
CA TYR A 517 -29.19 13.72 8.95
C TYR A 517 -28.22 12.68 9.49
N GLY A 518 -27.67 12.93 10.66
CA GLY A 518 -26.76 12.02 11.34
C GLY A 518 -27.44 11.31 12.49
N PHE A 519 -27.09 10.04 12.66
CA PHE A 519 -27.59 9.20 13.73
C PHE A 519 -26.43 8.46 14.38
N ASP A 520 -26.51 8.28 15.70
CA ASP A 520 -25.52 7.57 16.49
C ASP A 520 -25.56 6.07 16.17
N LEU A 521 -24.40 5.47 15.90
CA LEU A 521 -24.33 4.08 15.47
C LEU A 521 -24.63 3.08 16.60
N ASP A 522 -24.44 3.44 17.87
CA ASP A 522 -24.65 2.51 18.98
C ASP A 522 -26.08 2.52 19.51
N THR A 523 -26.78 3.64 19.37
CA THR A 523 -28.11 3.87 19.95
C THR A 523 -29.21 4.05 18.91
N GLY A 524 -28.86 4.47 17.69
CA GLY A 524 -29.81 4.85 16.64
C GLY A 524 -30.54 6.16 16.92
N GLU A 525 -30.11 6.94 17.92
CA GLU A 525 -30.66 8.26 18.24
C GLU A 525 -30.14 9.33 17.27
N PRO A 526 -30.92 10.37 16.96
CA PRO A 526 -30.46 11.46 16.10
C PRO A 526 -29.31 12.24 16.75
N LEU A 527 -28.27 12.51 15.97
CA LEU A 527 -27.16 13.39 16.34
C LEU A 527 -27.43 14.82 15.86
N PHE A 528 -27.75 14.96 14.58
CA PHE A 528 -28.02 16.23 13.93
C PHE A 528 -28.98 16.08 12.75
N GLY A 529 -29.47 17.22 12.26
CA GLY A 529 -30.18 17.31 11.00
C GLY A 529 -31.40 18.24 11.08
N PRO A 530 -31.78 18.89 9.96
CA PRO A 530 -31.08 18.88 8.67
C PRO A 530 -29.77 19.68 8.70
N THR A 531 -28.77 19.27 7.91
CA THR A 531 -27.57 20.10 7.65
C THR A 531 -27.95 21.46 7.04
N GLN A 532 -27.18 22.50 7.37
CA GLN A 532 -27.39 23.86 6.85
C GLN A 532 -26.07 24.49 6.37
N PRO A 533 -26.08 25.23 5.25
CA PRO A 533 -27.20 25.32 4.29
C PRO A 533 -27.43 23.99 3.56
N PRO A 534 -28.58 23.82 2.87
CA PRO A 534 -28.76 22.70 1.95
C PRO A 534 -27.64 22.62 0.92
N GLU A 535 -27.39 21.41 0.45
CA GLU A 535 -26.45 21.15 -0.62
C GLU A 535 -26.91 21.76 -1.94
N HIS A 536 -25.96 21.89 -2.87
CA HIS A 536 -26.23 22.36 -4.22
C HIS A 536 -27.31 21.52 -4.89
N TYR A 537 -28.23 22.15 -5.65
CA TYR A 537 -29.43 21.48 -6.14
C TYR A 537 -29.11 20.18 -6.91
N LEU A 538 -28.03 20.14 -7.69
CA LEU A 538 -27.60 18.95 -8.44
C LEU A 538 -27.33 17.69 -7.59
N SER A 539 -27.24 17.81 -6.26
CA SER A 539 -27.29 16.66 -5.34
C SER A 539 -28.55 15.79 -5.54
N TYR A 540 -29.64 16.36 -6.10
CA TYR A 540 -30.85 15.59 -6.40
C TYR A 540 -30.63 14.47 -7.43
N LEU A 541 -29.64 14.61 -8.32
CA LEU A 541 -29.32 13.58 -9.32
C LEU A 541 -28.62 12.40 -8.66
N GLU A 542 -27.60 12.71 -7.86
CA GLU A 542 -26.73 11.71 -7.25
C GLU A 542 -25.88 12.38 -6.16
N THR A 543 -25.87 11.79 -4.96
CA THR A 543 -24.98 12.17 -3.86
C THR A 543 -24.42 10.91 -3.21
N TRP A 544 -23.11 10.87 -3.12
CA TRP A 544 -22.36 9.83 -2.42
C TRP A 544 -21.79 10.36 -1.10
N THR A 545 -21.46 9.45 -0.20
CA THR A 545 -20.88 9.79 1.09
C THR A 545 -19.67 8.91 1.38
N ILE A 546 -18.69 9.47 2.09
CA ILE A 546 -17.62 8.72 2.77
C ILE A 546 -17.42 9.34 4.16
N ILE A 547 -17.07 8.52 5.16
CA ILE A 547 -16.80 8.96 6.53
C ILE A 547 -15.33 8.68 6.81
N TYR A 548 -14.59 9.68 7.28
CA TYR A 548 -13.17 9.57 7.60
C TYR A 548 -12.81 10.58 8.70
N ASP A 549 -12.08 10.12 9.73
CA ASP A 549 -11.51 10.95 10.78
C ASP A 549 -12.46 12.00 11.42
N GLY A 550 -13.59 11.52 11.96
CA GLY A 550 -14.60 12.36 12.62
C GLY A 550 -15.37 13.29 11.67
N LYS A 551 -15.27 13.08 10.35
CA LYS A 551 -15.92 13.90 9.32
C LYS A 551 -16.70 13.02 8.36
N PHE A 552 -17.74 13.57 7.75
CA PHE A 552 -18.35 12.99 6.57
C PHE A 552 -18.29 13.94 5.38
N TYR A 553 -18.14 13.37 4.20
CA TYR A 553 -18.00 14.10 2.95
C TYR A 553 -19.14 13.73 2.03
N THR A 554 -19.64 14.70 1.28
CA THR A 554 -20.65 14.48 0.24
C THR A 554 -20.18 15.02 -1.09
N PHE A 555 -20.43 14.27 -2.16
CA PHE A 555 -19.95 14.59 -3.50
C PHE A 555 -20.79 13.83 -4.54
N GLY A 556 -20.54 14.06 -5.83
CA GLY A 556 -21.29 13.46 -6.93
C GLY A 556 -21.51 14.47 -8.06
N THR A 557 -22.69 14.41 -8.68
CA THR A 557 -23.03 15.23 -9.86
C THR A 557 -22.96 16.74 -9.61
N LYS A 558 -23.06 17.19 -8.36
CA LYS A 558 -22.88 18.60 -8.01
C LYS A 558 -21.50 19.17 -8.33
N GLY A 559 -20.48 18.34 -8.45
CA GLY A 559 -19.11 18.82 -8.68
C GLY A 559 -18.51 19.58 -7.51
N ILE A 560 -19.05 19.37 -6.31
CA ILE A 560 -18.63 19.99 -5.07
C ILE A 560 -18.37 18.87 -4.07
N VAL A 561 -17.27 18.95 -3.33
CA VAL A 561 -17.06 18.14 -2.12
C VAL A 561 -17.41 19.01 -0.93
N ASP A 562 -18.46 18.66 -0.19
CA ASP A 562 -18.78 19.30 1.09
C ASP A 562 -18.30 18.39 2.23
N CYS A 563 -17.56 18.95 3.18
CA CYS A 563 -17.12 18.28 4.39
C CYS A 563 -17.87 18.82 5.61
N TYR A 564 -18.32 17.91 6.45
CA TYR A 564 -19.07 18.20 7.66
C TYR A 564 -18.45 17.48 8.86
N ASP A 565 -18.60 18.08 10.05
CA ASP A 565 -18.37 17.37 11.31
C ASP A 565 -19.38 16.22 11.44
N LEU A 566 -18.89 15.03 11.81
CA LEU A 566 -19.70 13.81 11.87
C LEU A 566 -20.72 13.81 13.01
N TYR A 567 -20.53 14.62 14.05
CA TYR A 567 -21.31 14.55 15.27
C TYR A 567 -22.30 15.68 15.42
N ASP A 568 -22.05 16.85 14.83
CA ASP A 568 -22.99 17.97 14.87
C ASP A 568 -23.51 18.43 13.50
N GLY A 569 -22.96 17.90 12.40
CA GLY A 569 -23.41 18.21 11.04
C GLY A 569 -23.02 19.62 10.57
N THR A 570 -22.13 20.31 11.27
CA THR A 570 -21.60 21.61 10.86
C THR A 570 -20.73 21.44 9.63
N ARG A 571 -21.01 22.22 8.57
CA ARG A 571 -20.15 22.24 7.38
C ARG A 571 -18.82 22.92 7.71
N LEU A 572 -17.74 22.16 7.58
CA LEU A 572 -16.37 22.61 7.89
C LEU A 572 -15.74 23.33 6.71
N TRP A 573 -15.88 22.76 5.50
CA TRP A 573 -15.37 23.33 4.26
C TRP A 573 -16.12 22.78 3.04
N SER A 574 -15.98 23.48 1.92
CA SER A 574 -16.48 23.04 0.60
C SER A 574 -15.40 23.28 -0.46
N TYR A 575 -15.22 22.34 -1.37
CA TYR A 575 -14.37 22.48 -2.55
C TYR A 575 -15.22 22.37 -3.82
N GLU A 576 -15.14 23.36 -4.71
CA GLU A 576 -15.82 23.36 -6.01
C GLU A 576 -14.84 22.96 -7.12
N ALA A 577 -15.15 21.87 -7.84
CA ALA A 577 -14.40 21.47 -9.03
C ALA A 577 -14.83 22.32 -10.23
N THR A 578 -14.56 23.63 -10.19
CA THR A 578 -15.04 24.58 -11.20
C THR A 578 -14.56 24.24 -12.61
N ASP A 579 -15.50 24.32 -13.56
CA ASP A 579 -15.25 24.22 -15.00
C ASP A 579 -15.02 25.62 -15.59
N TYR A 580 -13.76 26.03 -15.59
CA TYR A 580 -13.34 27.31 -16.17
C TYR A 580 -13.42 27.37 -17.70
N LEU A 581 -13.63 26.22 -18.36
CA LEU A 581 -13.67 26.10 -19.82
C LEU A 581 -15.10 26.01 -20.37
N GLY A 582 -16.11 25.93 -19.51
CA GLY A 582 -17.52 25.85 -19.90
C GLY A 582 -17.83 24.66 -20.81
N GLN A 583 -17.20 23.52 -20.54
CA GLN A 583 -17.45 22.26 -21.25
C GLN A 583 -18.73 21.56 -20.76
N ILE A 584 -19.09 21.72 -19.48
CA ILE A 584 -20.32 21.16 -18.92
C ILE A 584 -21.47 22.16 -19.11
N LEU A 585 -22.48 21.79 -19.90
CA LEU A 585 -23.56 22.71 -20.29
C LEU A 585 -24.66 22.90 -19.23
N TRP A 586 -24.64 22.10 -18.17
CA TRP A 586 -25.70 22.04 -17.15
C TRP A 586 -25.19 22.32 -15.73
N SER A 587 -23.90 22.64 -15.58
CA SER A 587 -23.24 22.93 -14.30
C SER A 587 -22.06 23.87 -14.51
N ASN A 588 -21.73 24.68 -13.50
CA ASN A 588 -20.47 25.45 -13.46
C ASN A 588 -19.28 24.61 -12.96
N ASN A 589 -19.54 23.38 -12.50
CA ASN A 589 -18.57 22.47 -11.94
C ASN A 589 -18.53 21.16 -12.74
N TRP A 590 -17.34 20.57 -12.82
CA TRP A 590 -17.13 19.20 -13.28
C TRP A 590 -17.85 18.22 -12.35
N ASN A 591 -18.55 17.22 -12.89
CA ASN A 591 -19.00 16.08 -12.09
C ASN A 591 -17.77 15.41 -11.44
N ILE A 592 -17.83 15.04 -10.16
CA ILE A 592 -16.70 14.41 -9.45
C ILE A 592 -17.10 13.12 -8.74
N ARG A 593 -16.13 12.19 -8.68
CA ARG A 593 -16.09 11.00 -7.83
C ARG A 593 -14.87 11.08 -6.93
N VAL A 594 -14.97 10.51 -5.74
CA VAL A 594 -13.82 10.21 -4.89
C VAL A 594 -13.34 8.80 -5.26
N ASP A 595 -12.08 8.65 -5.60
CA ASP A 595 -11.48 7.32 -5.80
C ASP A 595 -11.13 6.71 -4.45
N PHE A 596 -10.35 7.42 -3.63
CA PHE A 596 -10.01 7.00 -2.27
C PHE A 596 -9.50 8.14 -1.38
N ILE A 597 -9.51 7.89 -0.07
CA ILE A 597 -8.82 8.70 0.95
C ILE A 597 -7.67 7.87 1.52
N VAL A 598 -6.49 8.49 1.63
CA VAL A 598 -5.29 7.86 2.18
C VAL A 598 -4.40 8.86 2.88
N ASN A 599 -4.01 8.56 4.13
CA ASN A 599 -3.11 9.39 4.93
C ASN A 599 -3.45 10.91 4.86
N GLY A 600 -4.73 11.25 5.05
CA GLY A 600 -5.23 12.63 5.00
C GLY A 600 -5.34 13.26 3.60
N LYS A 601 -5.15 12.50 2.52
CA LYS A 601 -5.26 12.95 1.12
C LYS A 601 -6.47 12.33 0.45
N MET A 602 -7.24 13.11 -0.30
CA MET A 602 -8.44 12.67 -1.03
C MET A 602 -8.24 12.88 -2.53
N TYR A 603 -8.33 11.81 -3.31
CA TYR A 603 -8.17 11.85 -4.77
C TYR A 603 -9.52 11.87 -5.47
N LEU A 604 -9.70 12.84 -6.35
CA LEU A 604 -10.94 13.11 -7.07
C LEU A 604 -10.74 13.00 -8.57
N ARG A 605 -11.70 12.34 -9.24
CA ARG A 605 -11.77 12.28 -10.69
C ARG A 605 -13.06 12.86 -11.22
N HIS A 606 -12.99 13.39 -12.43
CA HIS A 606 -14.18 13.56 -13.26
C HIS A 606 -14.54 12.27 -14.00
N SER A 607 -15.84 11.98 -14.05
CA SER A 607 -16.47 10.97 -14.88
C SER A 607 -17.94 11.30 -15.09
N GLU A 608 -18.59 10.56 -15.98
CA GLU A 608 -20.02 10.67 -16.23
C GLU A 608 -20.60 9.28 -16.40
N HIS A 609 -21.83 9.07 -15.92
CA HIS A 609 -22.52 7.79 -16.05
C HIS A 609 -22.67 7.39 -17.53
N SER A 610 -23.00 8.34 -18.40
CA SER A 610 -23.18 8.13 -19.85
C SER A 610 -22.56 9.30 -20.61
N PRO A 611 -21.25 9.24 -20.88
CA PRO A 611 -20.52 10.30 -21.56
C PRO A 611 -21.09 10.63 -22.94
N VAL A 612 -21.20 11.93 -23.23
CA VAL A 612 -21.48 12.40 -24.60
C VAL A 612 -20.17 12.47 -25.38
N ASP A 613 -20.20 12.16 -26.68
CA ASP A 613 -19.08 12.32 -27.59
C ASP A 613 -19.40 13.41 -28.64
N PRO A 614 -18.55 14.44 -28.83
CA PRO A 614 -17.23 14.63 -28.24
C PRO A 614 -17.25 14.85 -26.72
N MET A 615 -16.31 14.21 -26.03
CA MET A 615 -16.13 14.35 -24.58
C MET A 615 -15.74 15.78 -24.19
N PRO A 616 -16.14 16.27 -23.00
CA PRO A 616 -15.71 17.58 -22.50
C PRO A 616 -14.19 17.60 -22.33
N ARG A 617 -13.52 18.71 -22.70
CA ARG A 617 -12.05 18.81 -22.70
C ARG A 617 -11.51 19.45 -21.42
N GLY A 618 -10.42 18.92 -20.87
CA GLY A 618 -9.75 19.56 -19.72
C GLY A 618 -10.31 19.13 -18.37
N ALA A 619 -10.91 17.94 -18.29
CA ALA A 619 -11.42 17.39 -17.04
C ALA A 619 -10.31 17.30 -15.96
N PRO A 620 -10.59 17.67 -14.69
CA PRO A 620 -9.60 17.66 -13.63
C PRO A 620 -9.42 16.27 -13.01
N TYR A 621 -8.19 16.02 -12.57
CA TYR A 621 -7.89 15.06 -11.50
C TYR A 621 -7.24 15.83 -10.35
N VAL A 622 -7.73 15.64 -9.12
CA VAL A 622 -7.43 16.53 -7.99
C VAL A 622 -7.03 15.73 -6.76
N CYS A 623 -6.01 16.21 -6.05
CA CYS A 623 -5.68 15.76 -4.70
C CYS A 623 -5.98 16.88 -3.70
N LEU A 624 -6.87 16.60 -2.74
CA LEU A 624 -7.22 17.51 -1.66
C LEU A 624 -6.61 17.05 -0.34
N ASN A 625 -6.31 17.98 0.54
CA ASN A 625 -6.18 17.69 1.96
C ASN A 625 -7.57 17.35 2.52
N ALA A 626 -7.77 16.11 2.96
CA ALA A 626 -9.07 15.64 3.45
C ALA A 626 -9.52 16.35 4.73
N THR A 627 -8.61 16.96 5.49
CA THR A 627 -8.96 17.70 6.71
C THR A 627 -9.41 19.13 6.41
N THR A 628 -8.71 19.83 5.50
CA THR A 628 -8.92 21.27 5.28
C THR A 628 -9.66 21.61 3.99
N GLY A 629 -9.71 20.69 3.02
CA GLY A 629 -10.25 20.94 1.68
C GLY A 629 -9.29 21.68 0.74
N ASP A 630 -8.08 22.01 1.21
CA ASP A 630 -7.07 22.69 0.40
C ASP A 630 -6.60 21.78 -0.74
N VAL A 631 -6.43 22.37 -1.93
CA VAL A 631 -5.87 21.67 -3.09
C VAL A 631 -4.37 21.44 -2.85
N ILE A 632 -3.97 20.16 -2.81
CA ILE A 632 -2.55 19.77 -2.81
C ILE A 632 -2.01 19.87 -4.24
N TRP A 633 -2.76 19.34 -5.20
CA TRP A 633 -2.53 19.57 -6.63
C TRP A 633 -3.80 19.31 -7.44
N ARG A 634 -3.87 19.90 -8.63
CA ARG A 634 -4.93 19.72 -9.62
C ARG A 634 -4.30 19.63 -11.00
N ALA A 635 -4.66 18.63 -11.80
CA ALA A 635 -4.15 18.43 -13.14
C ALA A 635 -5.29 18.41 -14.17
N ASP A 636 -5.58 19.57 -14.76
CA ASP A 636 -6.65 19.72 -15.74
C ASP A 636 -6.27 19.09 -17.09
N GLY A 637 -7.13 18.21 -17.61
CA GLY A 637 -6.97 17.52 -18.89
C GLY A 637 -5.99 16.36 -18.89
N LEU A 638 -5.35 16.07 -17.75
CA LEU A 638 -4.36 15.01 -17.66
C LEU A 638 -5.02 13.63 -17.61
N PHE A 639 -6.07 13.49 -16.78
CA PHE A 639 -6.81 12.25 -16.60
C PHE A 639 -8.31 12.50 -16.49
N ARG A 640 -9.09 11.71 -17.23
CA ARG A 640 -10.55 11.58 -17.09
C ARG A 640 -10.89 10.11 -16.86
N GLY A 641 -11.54 9.82 -15.74
CA GLY A 641 -11.86 8.45 -15.33
C GLY A 641 -13.20 7.95 -15.86
N THR A 642 -13.68 6.83 -15.27
CA THR A 642 -14.91 6.13 -15.69
C THR A 642 -15.80 5.77 -14.49
N ASP A 643 -17.11 5.72 -14.67
CA ASP A 643 -18.02 5.22 -13.61
C ASP A 643 -18.05 3.69 -13.56
N TRP A 644 -17.95 3.03 -14.71
CA TRP A 644 -18.11 1.57 -14.85
C TRP A 644 -16.88 0.87 -15.44
N GLY A 645 -15.89 1.65 -15.88
CA GLY A 645 -14.72 1.19 -16.61
C GLY A 645 -13.53 0.74 -15.79
N GLY A 646 -13.57 0.96 -14.48
CA GLY A 646 -12.41 0.89 -13.59
C GLY A 646 -12.03 2.28 -13.08
N HIS A 647 -11.62 2.37 -11.82
CA HIS A 647 -11.27 3.62 -11.16
C HIS A 647 -9.78 3.66 -10.82
N ALA A 648 -9.31 4.76 -10.22
CA ALA A 648 -7.93 4.83 -9.77
C ALA A 648 -7.76 3.94 -8.53
N MET A 649 -6.64 3.23 -8.46
CA MET A 649 -6.22 2.41 -7.33
C MET A 649 -4.82 2.81 -6.88
N ILE A 650 -4.44 2.46 -5.65
CA ILE A 650 -3.11 2.76 -5.11
C ILE A 650 -2.51 1.54 -4.43
N GLY A 651 -1.22 1.33 -4.65
CA GLY A 651 -0.38 0.37 -3.94
C GLY A 651 1.08 0.78 -4.07
N ASP A 652 1.92 0.41 -3.12
CA ASP A 652 3.30 0.92 -3.03
C ASP A 652 3.41 2.47 -3.08
N SER A 653 2.37 3.19 -2.64
CA SER A 653 2.20 4.64 -2.79
C SER A 653 2.20 5.15 -4.24
N ILE A 654 1.94 4.28 -5.22
CA ILE A 654 1.82 4.59 -6.64
C ILE A 654 0.36 4.41 -7.06
N ILE A 655 -0.23 5.45 -7.66
CA ILE A 655 -1.58 5.40 -8.20
C ILE A 655 -1.54 4.82 -9.60
N ALA A 656 -2.36 3.80 -9.89
CA ALA A 656 -2.66 3.36 -11.23
C ALA A 656 -4.07 3.79 -11.62
N THR A 657 -4.21 4.50 -12.74
CA THR A 657 -5.51 4.96 -13.26
C THR A 657 -5.57 4.82 -14.77
N MET A 658 -6.77 4.66 -15.33
CA MET A 658 -6.99 4.83 -16.76
C MET A 658 -7.33 6.28 -17.10
N ASP A 659 -7.01 6.68 -18.32
CA ASP A 659 -7.54 7.90 -18.93
C ASP A 659 -8.41 7.57 -20.14
N THR A 660 -9.60 8.15 -20.17
CA THR A 660 -10.59 7.94 -21.24
C THR A 660 -10.36 8.79 -22.48
N TYR A 661 -9.49 9.82 -22.43
CA TYR A 661 -9.19 10.58 -23.64
C TYR A 661 -8.31 9.80 -24.62
N ASP A 662 -7.34 9.02 -24.12
CA ASP A 662 -6.43 8.25 -24.99
C ASP A 662 -6.35 6.75 -24.70
N MET A 663 -7.18 6.24 -23.77
CA MET A 663 -7.29 4.82 -23.41
C MET A 663 -5.94 4.20 -23.02
N ARG A 664 -5.21 4.89 -22.15
CA ARG A 664 -3.97 4.40 -21.54
C ARG A 664 -4.12 4.27 -20.02
N ILE A 665 -3.37 3.34 -19.46
CA ILE A 665 -3.10 3.26 -18.02
C ILE A 665 -1.93 4.20 -17.72
N TYR A 666 -2.04 4.93 -16.62
CA TYR A 666 -1.06 5.85 -16.08
C TYR A 666 -0.67 5.43 -14.67
N ALA A 667 0.62 5.47 -14.38
CA ALA A 667 1.12 5.39 -13.02
C ALA A 667 1.56 6.77 -12.54
N ILE A 668 1.02 7.22 -11.41
CA ILE A 668 1.31 8.52 -10.78
C ILE A 668 2.04 8.25 -9.46
N GLY A 669 3.20 8.85 -9.29
CA GLY A 669 4.06 8.58 -8.13
C GLY A 669 5.38 9.33 -8.20
N LYS A 670 6.15 9.23 -7.12
CA LYS A 670 7.46 9.88 -7.00
C LYS A 670 8.50 9.14 -7.85
N GLY A 671 9.08 9.82 -8.83
CA GLY A 671 10.01 9.23 -9.81
C GLY A 671 11.49 9.39 -9.48
N PRO A 672 12.39 8.57 -10.04
CA PRO A 672 13.83 8.78 -9.92
C PRO A 672 14.27 10.00 -10.75
N SER A 673 15.24 10.75 -10.22
CA SER A 673 15.97 11.78 -10.98
C SER A 673 17.43 11.36 -11.21
N ALA A 674 18.08 11.96 -12.20
CA ALA A 674 19.51 11.84 -12.42
C ALA A 674 20.16 13.22 -12.52
N LEU A 675 21.37 13.36 -11.97
CA LEU A 675 22.16 14.58 -12.00
C LEU A 675 23.51 14.31 -12.64
N ALA A 676 23.93 15.19 -13.55
CA ALA A 676 25.30 15.23 -14.07
C ALA A 676 25.92 16.62 -13.84
N VAL A 677 27.22 16.69 -13.53
CA VAL A 677 27.92 17.95 -13.24
C VAL A 677 29.34 17.96 -13.83
N THR A 678 29.76 19.12 -14.32
CA THR A 678 31.09 19.40 -14.89
C THR A 678 31.56 20.78 -14.44
N ALA A 679 32.87 21.02 -14.50
CA ALA A 679 33.45 22.34 -14.30
C ALA A 679 34.13 22.84 -15.58
N SER A 680 34.05 24.15 -15.86
CA SER A 680 34.71 24.75 -17.00
C SER A 680 35.23 26.16 -16.70
N PRO A 681 36.53 26.44 -16.92
CA PRO A 681 37.58 25.46 -17.23
C PRO A 681 37.83 24.49 -16.06
N GLU A 682 38.43 23.32 -16.33
CA GLU A 682 38.74 22.32 -15.29
C GLU A 682 39.86 22.78 -14.35
N THR A 683 40.73 23.68 -14.83
CA THR A 683 41.80 24.30 -14.04
C THR A 683 41.77 25.82 -14.18
N VAL A 684 42.02 26.52 -13.07
CA VAL A 684 42.13 27.98 -13.01
C VAL A 684 43.28 28.41 -12.11
N ALA A 685 43.84 29.61 -12.35
CA ALA A 685 44.76 30.22 -11.40
C ALA A 685 44.01 30.71 -10.14
N LYS A 686 44.65 30.68 -8.97
CA LYS A 686 44.08 31.20 -7.71
C LYS A 686 43.48 32.60 -7.89
N GLY A 687 42.26 32.78 -7.39
CA GLY A 687 41.50 34.02 -7.51
C GLY A 687 40.67 34.14 -8.79
N SER A 688 40.80 33.21 -9.74
CA SER A 688 39.91 33.10 -10.91
C SER A 688 38.72 32.19 -10.61
N SER A 689 37.62 32.40 -11.33
CA SER A 689 36.40 31.60 -11.15
C SER A 689 36.28 30.47 -12.18
N VAL A 690 35.67 29.36 -11.77
CA VAL A 690 35.17 28.30 -12.64
C VAL A 690 33.65 28.39 -12.79
N MET A 691 33.13 27.88 -13.89
CA MET A 691 31.70 27.62 -14.05
C MET A 691 31.41 26.16 -13.73
N ILE A 692 30.74 25.90 -12.62
CA ILE A 692 30.13 24.59 -12.33
C ILE A 692 28.82 24.54 -13.10
N LYS A 693 28.64 23.56 -13.96
CA LYS A 693 27.44 23.41 -14.78
C LYS A 693 27.02 21.96 -14.91
N GLY A 694 25.74 21.72 -15.06
CA GLY A 694 25.20 20.37 -15.11
C GLY A 694 23.77 20.32 -15.60
N ILE A 695 23.17 19.15 -15.49
CA ILE A 695 21.77 18.90 -15.84
C ILE A 695 21.11 17.98 -14.80
N VAL A 696 19.83 18.21 -14.54
CA VAL A 696 18.96 17.32 -13.77
C VAL A 696 17.82 16.83 -14.67
N THR A 697 17.69 15.51 -14.80
CA THR A 697 16.71 14.86 -15.67
C THR A 697 15.80 13.93 -14.89
N ASP A 698 14.54 13.89 -15.27
CA ASP A 698 13.61 12.82 -14.94
C ASP A 698 14.05 11.54 -15.67
N VAL A 699 14.26 10.47 -14.91
CA VAL A 699 14.64 9.14 -15.44
C VAL A 699 13.61 8.08 -15.10
N SER A 700 12.37 8.51 -14.87
CA SER A 700 11.23 7.62 -14.61
C SER A 700 11.02 6.63 -15.76
N PRO A 701 10.53 5.42 -15.50
CA PRO A 701 10.49 4.34 -16.49
C PRO A 701 9.81 4.72 -17.82
N GLY A 702 8.76 5.52 -17.75
CA GLY A 702 8.04 6.03 -18.92
C GLY A 702 8.88 6.90 -19.85
N THR A 703 9.93 7.58 -19.35
CA THR A 703 10.84 8.41 -20.18
C THR A 703 11.62 7.59 -21.21
N LYS A 704 11.65 6.26 -21.06
CA LYS A 704 12.27 5.32 -22.02
C LYS A 704 11.38 5.00 -23.22
N ASP A 705 10.12 5.45 -23.23
CA ASP A 705 9.24 5.32 -24.38
C ASP A 705 9.86 5.98 -25.62
N ALA A 706 9.80 5.28 -26.76
CA ALA A 706 10.46 5.73 -27.99
C ALA A 706 9.93 7.08 -28.48
N ALA A 707 8.63 7.37 -28.31
CA ALA A 707 8.06 8.65 -28.71
C ALA A 707 8.56 9.78 -27.81
N LEU A 708 8.73 9.53 -26.50
CA LEU A 708 9.31 10.51 -25.59
C LEU A 708 10.79 10.75 -25.87
N GLN A 709 11.59 9.70 -26.10
CA GLN A 709 13.00 9.85 -26.46
C GLN A 709 13.19 10.66 -27.75
N MET A 710 12.30 10.50 -28.74
CA MET A 710 12.32 11.32 -29.96
C MET A 710 11.97 12.79 -29.70
N ARG A 711 11.07 13.07 -28.73
CA ARG A 711 10.69 14.45 -28.37
C ARG A 711 11.71 15.12 -27.45
N PHE A 712 12.39 14.35 -26.62
CA PHE A 712 13.35 14.78 -25.61
C PHE A 712 14.68 14.05 -25.81
N PRO A 713 15.43 14.34 -26.90
CA PRO A 713 16.67 13.61 -27.23
C PRO A 713 17.79 13.78 -26.20
N ASN A 714 17.68 14.78 -25.32
CA ASN A 714 18.63 15.03 -24.23
C ASN A 714 18.09 14.59 -22.85
N GLY A 715 17.03 13.78 -22.83
CA GLY A 715 16.30 13.42 -21.60
C GLY A 715 15.19 14.42 -21.28
N VAL A 716 14.22 13.98 -20.47
CA VAL A 716 13.14 14.82 -19.96
C VAL A 716 13.69 15.62 -18.77
N PRO A 717 13.63 16.96 -18.79
CA PRO A 717 14.00 17.78 -17.65
C PRO A 717 13.21 17.45 -16.38
N ALA A 718 13.89 17.40 -15.23
CA ALA A 718 13.21 17.47 -13.94
C ALA A 718 12.78 18.92 -13.67
N VAL A 719 11.51 19.12 -13.30
CA VAL A 719 10.91 20.44 -13.08
C VAL A 719 10.36 20.59 -11.67
N SER A 720 10.02 21.80 -11.26
CA SER A 720 9.44 22.08 -9.95
C SER A 720 8.11 21.34 -9.73
N ASP A 721 7.74 21.09 -8.47
CA ASP A 721 6.44 20.49 -8.13
C ASP A 721 5.27 21.42 -8.53
N ASP A 722 5.47 22.74 -8.52
CA ASP A 722 4.46 23.76 -8.85
C ASP A 722 4.07 23.76 -10.34
N ASP A 723 4.96 23.30 -11.21
CA ASP A 723 4.75 23.24 -12.67
C ASP A 723 4.39 21.81 -13.16
N MET A 724 4.31 20.85 -12.24
CA MET A 724 4.29 19.42 -12.58
C MET A 724 3.05 19.00 -13.37
N ASP A 725 1.90 19.60 -13.10
CA ASP A 725 0.63 19.32 -13.77
C ASP A 725 0.69 19.62 -15.28
N THR A 726 1.05 20.84 -15.63
CA THR A 726 1.16 21.31 -17.02
C THR A 726 2.35 20.69 -17.73
N TRP A 727 3.43 20.40 -16.99
CA TRP A 727 4.59 19.70 -17.52
C TRP A 727 4.26 18.25 -17.90
N MET A 728 3.62 17.48 -17.02
CA MET A 728 3.19 16.10 -17.33
C MET A 728 2.17 16.06 -18.46
N LEU A 729 1.29 17.06 -18.54
CA LEU A 729 0.36 17.21 -19.65
C LEU A 729 1.10 17.41 -20.99
N TYR A 730 2.13 18.25 -21.01
CA TYR A 730 3.00 18.45 -22.18
C TYR A 730 3.79 17.18 -22.55
N VAL A 731 4.38 16.52 -21.56
CA VAL A 731 5.20 15.32 -21.77
C VAL A 731 4.33 14.17 -22.29
N TYR A 732 3.21 13.85 -21.66
CA TYR A 732 2.46 12.60 -21.94
C TYR A 732 1.23 12.74 -22.83
N LYS A 733 0.57 13.92 -22.93
CA LYS A 733 -0.66 14.10 -23.73
C LYS A 733 -0.44 14.71 -25.12
N GLN A 734 0.80 14.64 -25.61
CA GLN A 734 1.25 14.95 -26.98
C GLN A 734 0.92 16.33 -27.59
N LYS A 735 0.06 17.20 -27.03
CA LYS A 735 -0.39 18.43 -27.75
C LYS A 735 -0.82 19.62 -26.88
N THR A 736 -0.35 19.76 -25.65
CA THR A 736 -0.41 21.08 -25.02
C THR A 736 0.77 21.94 -25.48
N PRO A 737 0.59 23.27 -25.64
CA PRO A 737 1.72 24.17 -25.80
C PRO A 737 2.71 23.90 -24.68
N ARG A 738 4.01 23.88 -24.99
CA ARG A 738 5.03 23.81 -23.95
C ARG A 738 4.76 24.98 -22.97
N PRO A 739 4.63 24.72 -21.67
CA PRO A 739 4.33 25.78 -20.72
C PRO A 739 5.49 26.79 -20.71
N GLU A 740 5.16 28.09 -20.72
CA GLU A 740 6.12 29.17 -20.99
C GLU A 740 7.01 29.48 -19.77
N ASN A 741 6.52 29.24 -18.56
CA ASN A 741 7.13 29.68 -17.30
C ASN A 741 7.52 28.54 -16.36
N VAL A 742 7.83 27.36 -16.91
CA VAL A 742 8.27 26.22 -16.09
C VAL A 742 9.64 26.48 -15.48
N THR A 743 9.75 26.21 -14.18
CA THR A 743 10.98 26.29 -13.41
C THR A 743 11.59 24.90 -13.19
N GLY A 744 12.91 24.81 -13.14
CA GLY A 744 13.60 23.58 -12.80
C GLY A 744 13.62 23.33 -11.28
N VAL A 745 14.49 22.42 -10.86
CA VAL A 745 14.64 22.01 -9.46
C VAL A 745 15.85 22.68 -8.80
N PRO A 746 15.83 22.87 -7.46
CA PRO A 746 16.97 23.39 -6.72
C PRO A 746 18.14 22.39 -6.74
N VAL A 747 19.34 22.89 -6.97
CA VAL A 747 20.61 22.14 -6.98
C VAL A 747 21.58 22.80 -6.01
N LYS A 748 21.95 22.04 -4.97
CA LYS A 748 22.94 22.46 -3.99
C LYS A 748 24.33 22.05 -4.43
N LEU A 749 25.30 22.92 -4.15
CA LEU A 749 26.70 22.74 -4.47
C LEU A 749 27.53 22.71 -3.20
N ALA A 750 28.46 21.78 -3.09
CA ALA A 750 29.40 21.67 -1.99
C ALA A 750 30.77 21.20 -2.47
N TYR A 751 31.83 21.45 -1.70
CA TYR A 751 33.15 20.89 -1.95
C TYR A 751 33.68 20.11 -0.74
N LEU A 752 34.52 19.12 -1.01
CA LEU A 752 35.10 18.25 0.01
C LEU A 752 36.29 18.92 0.71
N LEU A 753 36.26 18.98 2.03
CA LEU A 753 37.37 19.42 2.86
C LEU A 753 38.37 18.29 3.11
N PRO A 754 39.63 18.60 3.47
CA PRO A 754 40.65 17.58 3.75
C PRO A 754 40.32 16.61 4.90
N ASP A 755 39.42 17.00 5.80
CA ASP A 755 38.93 16.16 6.90
C ASP A 755 37.81 15.18 6.49
N GLY A 756 37.40 15.19 5.22
CA GLY A 756 36.34 14.36 4.67
C GLY A 756 34.93 14.95 4.80
N THR A 757 34.77 16.13 5.39
CA THR A 757 33.47 16.81 5.50
C THR A 757 33.14 17.64 4.26
N TRP A 758 31.86 17.83 3.98
CA TRP A 758 31.40 18.68 2.87
C TRP A 758 31.12 20.09 3.36
N LYS A 759 31.64 21.09 2.65
CA LYS A 759 31.32 22.50 2.89
C LYS A 759 30.49 23.06 1.73
N ASP A 760 29.39 23.71 2.07
CA ASP A 760 28.49 24.32 1.08
C ASP A 760 29.22 25.42 0.30
N ILE A 761 28.97 25.42 -1.01
CA ILE A 761 29.34 26.49 -1.94
C ILE A 761 28.17 27.47 -2.00
N ASP A 762 27.03 27.00 -2.53
CA ASP A 762 25.79 27.76 -2.72
C ASP A 762 24.67 26.85 -3.27
N GLU A 763 23.52 27.44 -3.59
CA GLU A 763 22.40 26.82 -4.29
C GLU A 763 22.08 27.55 -5.61
N THR A 764 21.67 26.80 -6.62
CA THR A 764 21.17 27.33 -7.90
C THR A 764 19.92 26.56 -8.31
N VAL A 765 19.16 27.03 -9.30
CA VAL A 765 17.95 26.35 -9.81
C VAL A 765 18.19 25.98 -11.27
N SER A 766 17.83 24.76 -11.66
CA SER A 766 17.90 24.39 -13.07
C SER A 766 16.90 25.16 -13.93
N ASP A 767 17.21 25.34 -15.20
CA ASP A 767 16.30 25.91 -16.18
C ASP A 767 15.26 24.88 -16.66
N VAL A 768 14.35 25.31 -17.52
CA VAL A 768 13.29 24.46 -18.13
C VAL A 768 13.83 23.33 -19.03
N TYR A 769 15.14 23.27 -19.27
CA TYR A 769 15.82 22.18 -19.96
C TYR A 769 16.62 21.31 -18.97
N GLY A 770 16.46 21.54 -17.67
CA GLY A 770 17.15 20.84 -16.60
C GLY A 770 18.57 21.33 -16.36
N ASN A 771 19.09 22.30 -17.14
CA ASN A 771 20.48 22.73 -17.02
C ASN A 771 20.65 23.71 -15.86
N PHE A 772 21.76 23.61 -15.14
CA PHE A 772 22.13 24.60 -14.13
C PHE A 772 23.57 25.09 -14.34
N GLY A 773 23.85 26.27 -13.82
CA GLY A 773 25.17 26.89 -13.85
C GLY A 773 25.41 27.73 -12.60
N TYR A 774 26.63 27.68 -12.07
CA TYR A 774 27.06 28.48 -10.93
C TYR A 774 28.53 28.88 -11.07
N LYS A 775 28.80 30.18 -10.93
CA LYS A 775 30.16 30.71 -10.99
C LYS A 775 30.78 30.68 -9.60
N TRP A 776 31.79 29.84 -9.43
CA TRP A 776 32.46 29.64 -8.15
C TRP A 776 33.93 30.08 -8.20
N THR A 777 34.40 30.75 -7.15
CA THR A 777 35.82 31.09 -6.97
C THR A 777 36.37 30.26 -5.81
N PRO A 778 37.19 29.24 -6.07
CA PRO A 778 37.77 28.41 -5.02
C PRO A 778 38.64 29.24 -4.05
N PRO A 779 38.62 28.94 -2.75
CA PRO A 779 39.29 29.77 -1.74
C PRO A 779 40.83 29.64 -1.78
N ASP A 780 41.34 28.43 -1.98
CA ASP A 780 42.75 28.08 -1.87
C ASP A 780 43.26 27.29 -3.09
N GLU A 781 44.58 27.15 -3.22
CA GLU A 781 45.22 26.31 -4.25
C GLU A 781 45.01 24.83 -4.00
N GLY A 782 45.06 24.03 -5.07
CA GLY A 782 44.92 22.58 -5.02
C GLY A 782 43.73 22.04 -5.81
N THR A 783 43.45 20.75 -5.62
CA THR A 783 42.36 20.06 -6.31
C THR A 783 41.15 19.93 -5.39
N TYR A 784 40.00 20.42 -5.85
CA TYR A 784 38.73 20.32 -5.17
C TYR A 784 37.89 19.21 -5.78
N VAL A 785 37.28 18.39 -4.92
CA VAL A 785 36.14 17.55 -5.30
C VAL A 785 34.88 18.36 -5.05
N VAL A 786 34.15 18.66 -6.11
CA VAL A 786 32.90 19.42 -6.07
C VAL A 786 31.73 18.47 -6.27
N LYS A 787 30.70 18.58 -5.43
CA LYS A 787 29.47 17.81 -5.49
C LYS A 787 28.31 18.74 -5.82
N ALA A 788 27.48 18.32 -6.77
CA ALA A 788 26.15 18.87 -7.00
C ALA A 788 25.11 17.84 -6.57
N PHE A 789 24.07 18.26 -5.86
CA PHE A 789 23.02 17.37 -5.39
C PHE A 789 21.66 18.05 -5.36
N PHE A 790 20.65 17.31 -5.82
CA PHE A 790 19.24 17.60 -5.68
C PHE A 790 18.68 16.71 -4.58
N LEU A 791 18.04 17.30 -3.57
CA LEU A 791 17.54 16.58 -2.39
C LEU A 791 16.27 15.75 -2.67
N GLY A 792 15.66 15.93 -3.84
CA GLY A 792 14.34 15.42 -4.16
C GLY A 792 13.24 16.47 -3.93
N SER A 793 12.03 16.12 -4.32
CA SER A 793 10.82 16.93 -4.19
C SER A 793 9.61 16.01 -3.96
N LYS A 794 8.39 16.53 -4.04
CA LYS A 794 7.17 15.70 -4.03
C LYS A 794 7.07 14.83 -5.28
N SER A 795 7.62 15.28 -6.40
CA SER A 795 7.66 14.53 -7.67
C SER A 795 8.86 13.61 -7.82
N TYR A 796 10.01 13.93 -7.24
CA TYR A 796 11.27 13.23 -7.52
C TYR A 796 12.02 12.76 -6.28
N TYR A 797 12.64 11.58 -6.35
CA TYR A 797 13.74 11.21 -5.44
C TYR A 797 15.00 12.00 -5.76
N GLY A 798 15.84 12.19 -4.75
CA GLY A 798 17.09 12.95 -4.88
C GLY A 798 18.13 12.27 -5.77
N SER A 799 19.09 13.07 -6.25
CA SER A 799 20.22 12.60 -7.06
C SER A 799 21.44 13.49 -6.85
N GLN A 800 22.63 12.95 -7.08
CA GLN A 800 23.88 13.67 -6.87
C GLN A 800 24.98 13.21 -7.83
N ALA A 801 25.93 14.09 -8.11
CA ALA A 801 27.14 13.78 -8.86
C ALA A 801 28.32 14.65 -8.41
N THR A 802 29.53 14.22 -8.74
CA THR A 802 30.77 14.94 -8.40
C THR A 802 31.60 15.26 -9.64
N THR A 803 32.37 16.35 -9.58
CA THR A 803 33.38 16.75 -10.56
C THR A 803 34.64 17.26 -9.84
N TYR A 804 35.70 17.56 -10.59
CA TYR A 804 36.97 18.04 -10.05
C TYR A 804 37.29 19.44 -10.58
N VAL A 805 37.90 20.27 -9.73
CA VAL A 805 38.40 21.60 -10.08
C VAL A 805 39.84 21.72 -9.59
N GLY A 806 40.77 22.00 -10.50
CA GLY A 806 42.16 22.32 -10.15
C GLY A 806 42.37 23.82 -10.00
N VAL A 807 43.10 24.21 -8.96
CA VAL A 807 43.48 25.59 -8.69
C VAL A 807 44.99 25.69 -8.63
N ASP A 808 45.56 26.17 -9.72
CA ASP A 808 46.99 26.42 -9.84
C ASP A 808 47.37 27.71 -9.08
N PRO A 809 48.65 27.88 -8.72
CA PRO A 809 49.13 29.15 -8.15
C PRO A 809 48.69 30.34 -9.00
N ALA A 810 48.45 31.49 -8.36
CA ALA A 810 48.17 32.72 -9.09
C ALA A 810 49.28 32.95 -10.13
N ALA A 811 48.92 33.35 -11.35
CA ALA A 811 49.90 33.71 -12.34
C ALA A 811 50.82 34.79 -11.73
N GLY A 812 52.12 34.50 -11.63
CA GLY A 812 53.09 35.48 -11.14
C GLY A 812 52.95 36.78 -11.93
N GLU A 813 53.11 37.92 -11.26
CA GLU A 813 53.16 39.21 -11.94
C GLU A 813 54.11 39.10 -13.13
N ALA A 814 53.66 39.51 -14.32
CA ALA A 814 54.58 39.68 -15.45
C ALA A 814 55.71 40.60 -14.95
N PRO A 815 56.99 40.27 -15.20
CA PRO A 815 58.09 41.04 -14.67
C PRO A 815 57.88 42.51 -15.02
N SER A 816 58.00 43.38 -14.02
CA SER A 816 57.79 44.81 -14.21
C SER A 816 58.72 45.34 -15.30
N ALA A 817 58.37 46.46 -15.94
CA ALA A 817 59.27 47.09 -16.91
C ALA A 817 60.67 47.34 -16.31
N ASP A 818 60.75 47.57 -14.99
CA ASP A 818 61.98 47.70 -14.23
C ASP A 818 62.74 46.37 -14.10
N GLU A 819 62.08 45.25 -13.82
CA GLU A 819 62.73 43.92 -13.78
C GLU A 819 63.24 43.47 -15.15
N ILE A 820 62.48 43.73 -16.22
CA ILE A 820 62.92 43.47 -17.59
C ILE A 820 64.11 44.36 -17.95
N ALA A 821 64.05 45.65 -17.58
CA ALA A 821 65.16 46.58 -17.79
C ALA A 821 66.41 46.17 -17.01
N GLN A 822 66.28 45.75 -15.76
CA GLN A 822 67.39 45.40 -14.87
C GLN A 822 68.05 44.08 -15.27
N THR A 823 67.25 43.10 -15.71
CA THR A 823 67.77 41.83 -16.27
C THR A 823 68.50 42.06 -17.60
N THR A 824 68.02 43.01 -18.43
CA THR A 824 68.68 43.40 -19.69
C THR A 824 69.96 44.19 -19.43
N VAL A 825 69.98 45.11 -18.45
CA VAL A 825 71.17 45.89 -18.07
C VAL A 825 72.25 45.01 -17.46
N ASN A 826 71.89 44.01 -16.65
CA ASN A 826 72.85 43.09 -16.01
C ASN A 826 73.45 42.04 -16.98
N GLN A 827 72.87 41.86 -18.17
CA GLN A 827 73.40 40.99 -19.23
C GLN A 827 74.22 41.74 -20.28
N LEU A 828 74.30 43.07 -20.20
CA LEU A 828 75.17 43.86 -21.08
C LEU A 828 76.63 43.78 -20.58
N PRO A 829 77.60 43.40 -21.43
CA PRO A 829 79.02 43.50 -21.06
C PRO A 829 79.38 44.97 -20.79
N GLU A 830 80.24 45.24 -19.81
CA GLU A 830 80.75 46.60 -19.56
C GLU A 830 81.44 47.14 -20.84
N ILE A 831 80.77 48.07 -21.53
CA ILE A 831 81.34 48.74 -22.71
C ILE A 831 81.95 50.08 -22.25
N PRO A 832 83.23 50.36 -22.59
CA PRO A 832 83.88 51.63 -22.24
C PRO A 832 83.16 52.85 -22.86
N ALA A 833 83.11 53.94 -22.10
CA ALA A 833 82.26 55.11 -22.26
C ALA A 833 82.51 56.04 -23.48
N TYR A 834 83.00 55.55 -24.62
CA TYR A 834 83.29 56.40 -25.80
C TYR A 834 82.48 56.08 -27.07
N LEU A 835 81.45 55.24 -27.00
CA LEU A 835 80.67 54.78 -28.18
C LEU A 835 79.14 54.89 -28.02
N THR A 836 78.65 55.86 -27.24
CA THR A 836 77.26 55.90 -26.75
C THR A 836 76.21 56.58 -27.65
N ILE A 837 76.57 57.23 -28.77
CA ILE A 837 75.58 57.91 -29.62
C ILE A 837 75.11 57.04 -30.79
N ASP A 838 76.00 56.34 -31.48
CA ASP A 838 75.64 55.58 -32.69
C ASP A 838 74.87 54.28 -32.38
N LEU A 839 75.12 53.66 -31.23
CA LEU A 839 74.41 52.44 -30.79
C LEU A 839 72.98 52.73 -30.32
N VAL A 840 72.74 53.89 -29.70
CA VAL A 840 71.41 54.29 -29.21
C VAL A 840 70.44 54.57 -30.37
N ILE A 841 70.94 55.15 -31.46
CA ILE A 841 70.16 55.37 -32.69
C ILE A 841 69.76 54.03 -33.34
N LEU A 842 70.65 53.04 -33.30
CA LEU A 842 70.40 51.72 -33.87
C LEU A 842 69.38 50.90 -33.05
N ILE A 843 69.42 51.01 -31.71
CA ILE A 843 68.46 50.36 -30.81
C ILE A 843 67.07 51.01 -30.92
N LEU A 844 66.98 52.34 -31.02
CA LEU A 844 65.70 53.04 -31.24
C LEU A 844 65.06 52.67 -32.58
N ALA A 845 65.86 52.48 -33.63
CA ALA A 845 65.38 52.01 -34.93
C ALA A 845 64.84 50.57 -34.88
N VAL A 846 65.49 49.66 -34.15
CA VAL A 846 65.04 48.27 -34.00
C VAL A 846 63.76 48.18 -33.16
N ILE A 847 63.65 48.97 -32.08
CA ILE A 847 62.44 49.04 -31.25
C ILE A 847 61.25 49.58 -32.07
N GLY A 848 61.48 50.60 -32.90
CA GLY A 848 60.45 51.11 -33.82
C GLY A 848 59.96 50.06 -34.83
N VAL A 849 60.85 49.21 -35.34
CA VAL A 849 60.50 48.12 -36.26
C VAL A 849 59.73 47.00 -35.55
N VAL A 850 60.09 46.66 -34.31
CA VAL A 850 59.39 45.63 -33.53
C VAL A 850 57.99 46.09 -33.12
N ILE A 851 57.83 47.34 -32.67
CA ILE A 851 56.51 47.93 -32.36
C ILE A 851 55.66 48.01 -33.63
N GLY A 852 56.25 48.37 -34.78
CA GLY A 852 55.57 48.36 -36.08
C GLY A 852 55.10 46.96 -36.52
N LEU A 853 55.90 45.92 -36.26
CA LEU A 853 55.55 44.52 -36.55
C LEU A 853 54.45 44.00 -35.61
N ILE A 854 54.48 44.36 -34.33
CA ILE A 854 53.44 44.00 -33.36
C ILE A 854 52.10 44.71 -33.69
N ALA A 855 52.14 45.99 -34.07
CA ALA A 855 50.97 46.73 -34.52
C ALA A 855 50.40 46.17 -35.85
N TYR A 856 51.26 45.77 -36.78
CA TYR A 856 50.87 45.13 -38.04
C TYR A 856 50.24 43.74 -37.82
N LEU A 857 50.75 42.95 -36.87
CA LEU A 857 50.18 41.64 -36.51
C LEU A 857 48.85 41.77 -35.73
N ALA A 858 48.68 42.81 -34.92
CA ALA A 858 47.42 43.10 -34.24
C ALA A 858 46.31 43.56 -35.20
N LEU A 859 46.66 44.28 -36.28
CA LEU A 859 45.71 44.72 -37.32
C LEU A 859 45.29 43.62 -38.32
N ARG A 860 45.95 42.46 -38.32
CA ARG A 860 45.66 41.34 -39.24
C ARG A 860 44.69 40.29 -38.67
N LYS A 861 44.17 40.50 -37.45
CA LYS A 861 43.21 39.62 -36.75
C LYS A 861 41.82 40.24 -36.55
N GLN A 862 41.42 41.19 -37.41
CA GLN A 862 40.00 41.52 -37.63
C GLN A 862 39.50 40.85 -38.91
#